data_AF-A0A661GJ82-F1
#
_entry.id   AF-A0A661GJ82-F1
#
_cell.length_a   1.000
_cell.length_b   1.000
_cell.length_c   1.000
_cell.angle_alpha   90.00
_cell.angle_beta   90.00
_cell.angle_gamma   90.00
#
_symmetry.space_group_name_H-M   'P 1'
#
loop_
_entity.id
_entity.type
_entity.pdbx_description
1 polymer ?
#
loop_
_entity_poly.entity_id
_entity_poly.type
_entity_poly.pdbx_seq_one_letter_code
_entity_poly.pdbx_strand_id
1 'polypeptide(L)'
;MKKGLRKSLRWLAVIVAFLSVTTALIVATETGTRWALDRVLGGVAGLDIHDIRGTLLTNLEVGRIDYANPNAALALIEIDINVSWSRTLLGRLTLQHLSVSEVHYQNLKQESIEPKPLEISIPEIPFSILVDSITAQAVTVNGNRVTDVAARMPELRSDSLRTPGATASFSDIEIAISNFSIHFDDDLPVDGQLEWQYSDGEWIGKATVAGSLRQLRFQHELLAPQTATAFGSVRLLNQTVPLIDATVRADYWLFGQWTVANGELVIKGTKDVYSATASATVTNEQSYSAEIQAIGNGSSTGLEAVEVRAQSALGRVLASGSIAWSPDPALDMQVNGENIDLADFLPVAPGKLDTTFSLTASSPTNFVVDVTSLSGTYNDQAVNALGSFSRVDAVYLCTECELSVGQNNISFDGSVSGRSLAASFAIDANSLGHLWPELGGSIAGDGVLRGSVDLPIVTANATGSLVSWRDWSIGKFTVQSRTSELDKIDLQFDIDGLARGDTVFGRGRLRAEGEIDAIDVHIDWWADELRASTRATVALGEDSIVGTVSRANLIEQYSGTWRLSSPLEFSAGTEGIRVAANSWVNGDAILQHGHLVITGSELELGATLSNMPLAVANNALPDSIRLGGFANADISLQRQDETWTGDLHWRQNDTDVWLSQPGVQEFQIDIPVFNFDVHLDATGATARAEIEVEPGLDGLLEVSVDELSPDAELLARLQFSGSEWDWIPVLLPEIDDVQGAITADVRVGGSPRSPRLHGDLRWQQGQLAIPSLNAPLTDIDVTVTADSDDDASIIGKATAGGGTLLLDGRLEDIAQATRSFSVDIKGDSAELLNWPDYQLTASPDLNISGNTGAVAFNGKLDVEKAEITVRELPEGAVRPSADAVVTGETLETRSKVLLSGDVDVVLSENVHIDAFGLDSRLEGNLRFSQQETGKPQAVGELQLKDGVFGAYGQKLEIKKGTLIFTGPVDDPIVNVRAIREIETVSGTITVGIELRGRAKNPSSTIFSDPAMSETDTLSYLVLGRPLQTASTADGNQVADAAFALGVRQAALITNQIGLSLGLDELAIEGSNQSTVSLVAGKQINSRLYARYAYGVFARIGNLLLRYQLSERFTIEVGAGDSQSMDLLYIIEKK
;
A
#
# COMPACT_ATOMS: atom_id res chain seq x y z
N MET A 1 36.45 141.92 41.86
CA MET A 1 35.83 140.82 42.66
C MET A 1 36.21 139.50 42.02
N LYS A 2 36.62 138.43 42.71
CA LYS A 2 37.13 138.16 44.05
C LYS A 2 38.01 136.91 43.82
N LYS A 3 39.13 136.76 44.52
CA LYS A 3 40.09 135.63 44.44
C LYS A 3 39.50 134.19 44.60
N GLY A 4 38.17 134.02 44.67
CA GLY A 4 37.46 132.76 44.89
C GLY A 4 37.23 131.88 43.64
N LEU A 5 36.86 132.44 42.48
CA LEU A 5 36.38 131.62 41.34
C LEU A 5 37.49 130.81 40.62
N ARG A 6 38.72 131.34 40.58
CA ARG A 6 39.90 130.60 40.07
C ARG A 6 40.32 129.45 41.00
N LYS A 7 39.95 129.51 42.29
CA LYS A 7 40.10 128.37 43.21
C LYS A 7 39.04 127.31 42.88
N SER A 8 37.79 127.67 42.64
CA SER A 8 36.71 126.70 42.36
C SER A 8 36.93 125.89 41.08
N LEU A 9 37.36 126.52 39.97
CA LEU A 9 37.57 125.80 38.71
C LEU A 9 38.82 124.89 38.74
N ARG A 10 39.87 125.29 39.46
CA ARG A 10 41.02 124.43 39.72
C ARG A 10 40.64 123.28 40.64
N TRP A 11 39.80 123.53 41.64
CA TRP A 11 39.21 122.46 42.45
C TRP A 11 38.34 121.53 41.60
N LEU A 12 37.54 122.03 40.65
CA LEU A 12 36.73 121.17 39.78
C LEU A 12 37.60 120.34 38.79
N ALA A 13 38.61 120.94 38.16
CA ALA A 13 39.51 120.22 37.26
C ALA A 13 40.39 119.21 38.02
N VAL A 14 40.83 119.56 39.24
CA VAL A 14 41.49 118.61 40.15
C VAL A 14 40.51 117.54 40.60
N ILE A 15 39.25 117.86 40.88
CA ILE A 15 38.22 116.87 41.24
C ILE A 15 37.91 115.95 40.06
N VAL A 16 37.81 116.44 38.82
CA VAL A 16 37.54 115.63 37.62
C VAL A 16 38.76 114.82 37.21
N ALA A 17 39.98 115.37 37.30
CA ALA A 17 41.21 114.62 37.08
C ALA A 17 41.45 113.61 38.21
N PHE A 18 41.13 113.96 39.45
CA PHE A 18 41.16 113.04 40.58
C PHE A 18 40.09 111.97 40.39
N LEU A 19 38.86 112.29 39.97
CA LEU A 19 37.82 111.31 39.67
C LEU A 19 38.20 110.41 38.50
N SER A 20 38.72 110.94 37.39
CA SER A 20 39.11 110.11 36.25
C SER A 20 40.38 109.28 36.52
N VAL A 21 41.35 109.79 37.28
CA VAL A 21 42.50 109.01 37.77
C VAL A 21 42.08 108.00 38.83
N THR A 22 41.12 108.32 39.70
CA THR A 22 40.59 107.40 40.73
C THR A 22 39.74 106.32 40.06
N THR A 23 38.89 106.65 39.09
CA THR A 23 38.13 105.68 38.28
C THR A 23 39.06 104.83 37.42
N ALA A 24 40.11 105.40 36.83
CA ALA A 24 41.13 104.64 36.10
C ALA A 24 41.94 103.72 37.03
N LEU A 25 42.32 104.17 38.23
CA LEU A 25 42.96 103.33 39.26
C LEU A 25 42.02 102.23 39.76
N ILE A 26 40.73 102.53 39.91
CA ILE A 26 39.71 101.56 40.33
C ILE A 26 39.54 100.47 39.26
N VAL A 27 39.43 100.83 37.99
CA VAL A 27 39.15 99.86 36.92
C VAL A 27 40.43 99.16 36.42
N ALA A 28 41.60 99.81 36.47
CA ALA A 28 42.87 99.29 35.92
C ALA A 28 43.83 98.68 36.95
N THR A 29 43.49 98.66 38.24
CA THR A 29 44.29 97.96 39.27
C THR A 29 43.46 96.95 40.04
N GLU A 30 44.09 95.85 40.43
CA GLU A 30 43.44 94.74 41.13
C GLU A 30 42.90 95.17 42.51
N THR A 31 43.66 95.96 43.25
CA THR A 31 43.21 96.54 44.54
C THR A 31 42.03 97.49 44.36
N GLY A 32 42.05 98.29 43.29
CA GLY A 32 40.96 99.21 42.96
C GLY A 32 39.69 98.49 42.52
N THR A 33 39.84 97.42 41.74
CA THR A 33 38.73 96.60 41.25
C THR A 33 38.08 95.82 42.39
N ARG A 34 38.88 95.20 43.27
CA ARG A 34 38.40 94.55 44.48
C ARG A 34 37.63 95.53 45.38
N TRP A 35 38.17 96.73 45.61
CA TRP A 35 37.47 97.76 46.38
C TRP A 35 36.14 98.19 45.75
N ALA A 36 36.08 98.32 44.43
CA ALA A 36 34.85 98.70 43.74
C ALA A 36 33.80 97.60 43.76
N LEU A 37 34.19 96.34 43.53
CA LEU A 37 33.28 95.20 43.62
C LEU A 37 32.75 95.03 45.05
N ASP A 38 33.62 95.11 46.05
CA ASP A 38 33.22 95.04 47.48
C ASP A 38 32.27 96.20 47.86
N ARG A 39 32.47 97.39 47.30
CA ARG A 39 31.61 98.56 47.56
C ARG A 39 30.27 98.54 46.81
N VAL A 40 30.25 98.02 45.59
CA VAL A 40 29.05 97.94 44.73
C VAL A 40 28.19 96.72 45.09
N LEU A 41 28.83 95.58 45.39
CA LEU A 41 28.18 94.30 45.64
C LEU A 41 28.04 93.98 47.14
N GLY A 42 28.88 94.52 48.03
CA GLY A 42 28.81 94.29 49.48
C GLY A 42 27.57 94.88 50.19
N GLY A 43 26.66 95.53 49.43
CA GLY A 43 25.33 95.92 49.92
C GLY A 43 24.23 94.90 49.61
N VAL A 44 24.51 93.86 48.82
CA VAL A 44 23.55 92.84 48.44
C VAL A 44 23.49 91.77 49.53
N ALA A 45 22.36 91.70 50.25
CA ALA A 45 22.19 90.74 51.34
C ALA A 45 22.30 89.29 50.82
N GLY A 46 23.20 88.51 51.42
CA GLY A 46 23.42 87.11 51.08
C GLY A 46 24.38 86.85 49.92
N LEU A 47 25.02 87.88 49.34
CA LEU A 47 26.03 87.75 48.28
C LEU A 47 27.45 87.86 48.87
N ASP A 48 28.23 86.78 48.78
CA ASP A 48 29.64 86.72 49.17
C ASP A 48 30.52 86.44 47.95
N ILE A 49 31.63 87.18 47.83
CA ILE A 49 32.56 87.06 46.71
C ILE A 49 33.96 86.79 47.23
N HIS A 50 34.58 85.71 46.75
CA HIS A 50 35.89 85.24 47.19
C HIS A 50 36.90 85.22 46.04
N ASP A 51 38.18 85.42 46.39
CA ASP A 51 39.33 85.23 45.49
C ASP A 51 39.28 86.03 44.17
N ILE A 52 38.97 87.33 44.26
CA ILE A 52 39.01 88.26 43.11
C ILE A 52 40.46 88.53 42.71
N ARG A 53 40.82 88.28 41.44
CA ARG A 53 42.13 88.56 40.82
C ARG A 53 41.95 89.28 39.48
N GLY A 54 42.97 90.02 39.05
CA GLY A 54 42.92 90.77 37.79
C GLY A 54 42.23 92.12 37.90
N THR A 55 41.80 92.70 36.78
CA THR A 55 41.29 94.08 36.71
C THR A 55 40.06 94.18 35.80
N LEU A 56 39.14 95.09 36.12
CA LEU A 56 37.96 95.36 35.29
C LEU A 56 38.30 95.87 33.88
N LEU A 57 39.53 96.33 33.62
CA LEU A 57 39.96 96.83 32.31
C LEU A 57 40.44 95.74 31.34
N THR A 58 40.92 94.60 31.86
CA THR A 58 41.54 93.53 31.06
C THR A 58 40.80 92.21 31.25
N ASN A 59 41.05 91.52 32.34
CA ASN A 59 40.42 90.26 32.70
C ASN A 59 40.19 90.24 34.20
N LEU A 60 38.99 89.85 34.62
CA LEU A 60 38.61 89.73 36.01
C LEU A 60 38.31 88.27 36.31
N GLU A 61 39.15 87.65 37.13
CA GLU A 61 38.95 86.30 37.62
C GLU A 61 38.36 86.37 39.04
N VAL A 62 37.32 85.59 39.32
CA VAL A 62 36.70 85.49 40.63
C VAL A 62 36.66 84.02 41.00
N GLY A 63 37.36 83.63 42.05
CA GLY A 63 37.43 82.23 42.45
C GLY A 63 36.07 81.65 42.85
N ARG A 64 35.22 82.44 43.54
CA ARG A 64 33.88 82.00 43.92
C ARG A 64 32.92 83.16 44.18
N ILE A 65 31.67 83.01 43.77
CA ILE A 65 30.54 83.87 44.17
C ILE A 65 29.48 82.98 44.78
N ASP A 66 29.15 83.20 46.05
CA ASP A 66 28.04 82.57 46.73
C ASP A 66 26.91 83.58 46.90
N TYR A 67 25.68 83.20 46.55
CA TYR A 67 24.48 83.96 46.77
C TYR A 67 23.45 83.08 47.45
N ALA A 68 23.06 83.42 48.67
CA ALA A 68 22.03 82.68 49.41
C ALA A 68 20.94 83.62 49.92
N ASN A 69 19.70 83.23 49.68
CA ASN A 69 18.53 83.85 50.30
C ASN A 69 17.69 82.77 51.01
N PRO A 70 16.60 83.12 51.73
CA PRO A 70 15.81 82.14 52.48
C PRO A 70 15.16 81.03 51.62
N ASN A 71 15.13 81.19 50.30
CA ASN A 71 14.44 80.29 49.38
C ASN A 71 15.42 79.53 48.45
N ALA A 72 16.61 80.03 48.18
CA ALA A 72 17.57 79.41 47.26
C ALA A 72 19.03 79.78 47.58
N ALA A 73 19.94 78.89 47.23
CA ALA A 73 21.37 79.10 47.19
C ALA A 73 21.89 78.94 45.76
N LEU A 74 22.77 79.84 45.33
CA LEU A 74 23.49 79.83 44.07
C LEU A 74 24.98 79.99 44.37
N ALA A 75 25.83 79.11 43.87
CA ALA A 75 27.28 79.24 43.93
C ALA A 75 27.86 79.18 42.52
N LEU A 76 28.71 80.13 42.17
CA LEU A 76 29.49 80.19 40.93
C LEU A 76 30.97 80.00 41.30
N ILE A 77 31.67 79.09 40.62
CA ILE A 77 33.05 78.71 40.94
C ILE A 77 33.93 78.97 39.71
N GLU A 78 35.10 79.58 39.93
CA GLU A 78 36.09 79.94 38.91
C GLU A 78 35.45 80.72 37.74
N ILE A 79 35.09 81.97 38.01
CA ILE A 79 34.47 82.87 37.05
C ILE A 79 35.55 83.72 36.38
N ASP A 80 35.57 83.74 35.05
CA ASP A 80 36.40 84.61 34.23
C ASP A 80 35.51 85.61 33.50
N ILE A 81 35.76 86.91 33.68
CA ILE A 81 34.94 88.00 33.14
C ILE A 81 35.83 88.97 32.36
N ASN A 82 35.53 89.11 31.08
CA ASN A 82 36.12 90.14 30.23
C ASN A 82 35.12 91.25 29.92
N VAL A 83 35.37 92.46 30.42
CA VAL A 83 34.42 93.60 30.29
C VAL A 83 34.84 94.53 29.15
N SER A 84 33.93 94.78 28.19
CA SER A 84 34.08 95.84 27.19
C SER A 84 33.38 97.12 27.61
N TRP A 85 34.18 98.15 27.91
CA TRP A 85 33.67 99.47 28.32
C TRP A 85 33.13 100.32 27.16
N SER A 86 33.28 99.87 25.91
CA SER A 86 33.03 100.66 24.68
C SER A 86 31.60 101.20 24.53
N ARG A 87 30.61 100.57 25.18
CA ARG A 87 29.18 100.91 25.06
C ARG A 87 28.54 101.36 26.39
N THR A 88 29.32 101.50 27.46
CA THR A 88 28.81 101.81 28.81
C THR A 88 28.15 103.18 28.93
N LEU A 89 28.61 104.18 28.17
CA LEU A 89 27.98 105.51 28.10
C LEU A 89 26.59 105.50 27.44
N LEU A 90 26.21 104.41 26.76
CA LEU A 90 24.90 104.23 26.12
C LEU A 90 23.93 103.42 27.01
N GLY A 91 24.26 103.22 28.29
CA GLY A 91 23.41 102.47 29.23
C GLY A 91 23.46 100.95 29.05
N ARG A 92 24.50 100.41 28.40
CA ARG A 92 24.70 98.97 28.21
C ARG A 92 26.10 98.56 28.65
N LEU A 93 26.20 97.55 29.52
CA LEU A 93 27.49 96.92 29.86
C LEU A 93 27.67 95.71 28.95
N THR A 94 28.77 95.65 28.21
CA THR A 94 29.08 94.51 27.33
C THR A 94 30.17 93.66 27.95
N LEU A 95 29.94 92.35 28.10
CA LEU A 95 30.95 91.37 28.48
C LEU A 95 31.39 90.63 27.21
N GLN A 96 32.69 90.67 26.87
CA GLN A 96 33.20 89.94 25.69
C GLN A 96 33.19 88.42 25.92
N HIS A 97 33.45 88.00 27.16
CA HIS A 97 33.42 86.61 27.56
C HIS A 97 33.08 86.51 29.05
N LEU A 98 32.23 85.56 29.41
CA LEU A 98 31.94 85.17 30.79
C LEU A 98 32.05 83.65 30.87
N SER A 99 33.12 83.13 31.45
CA SER A 99 33.28 81.70 31.70
C SER A 99 33.08 81.39 33.18
N VAL A 100 32.45 80.26 33.48
CA VAL A 100 32.31 79.73 34.84
C VAL A 100 32.69 78.25 34.82
N SER A 101 33.53 77.76 35.72
CA SER A 101 33.79 76.32 35.77
C SER A 101 32.55 75.58 36.29
N GLU A 102 32.03 75.96 37.46
CA GLU A 102 30.83 75.32 38.02
C GLU A 102 29.78 76.32 38.50
N VAL A 103 28.51 76.04 38.19
CA VAL A 103 27.33 76.72 38.72
C VAL A 103 26.54 75.72 39.55
N HIS A 104 26.24 76.03 40.81
CA HIS A 104 25.44 75.18 41.69
C HIS A 104 24.23 75.97 42.18
N TYR A 105 23.04 75.55 41.80
CA TYR A 105 21.77 76.10 42.29
C TYR A 105 21.04 75.05 43.13
N GLN A 106 20.59 75.44 44.31
CA GLN A 106 19.80 74.60 45.20
C GLN A 106 18.63 75.39 45.78
N ASN A 107 17.41 74.87 45.62
CA ASN A 107 16.22 75.37 46.28
C ASN A 107 16.22 74.94 47.76
N LEU A 108 16.10 75.89 48.69
CA LEU A 108 16.24 75.68 50.13
C LEU A 108 14.91 75.53 50.89
N LYS A 109 13.75 75.72 50.24
CA LYS A 109 12.46 75.80 50.95
C LYS A 109 11.44 74.72 50.57
N GLN A 110 11.04 73.99 51.61
CA GLN A 110 10.06 72.91 51.64
C GLN A 110 8.66 73.45 52.00
N GLU A 111 7.62 72.90 51.37
CA GLU A 111 6.16 72.99 51.65
C GLU A 111 5.57 74.30 52.23
N SER A 112 4.73 74.96 51.42
CA SER A 112 3.62 75.82 51.87
C SER A 112 2.48 75.66 50.87
N ILE A 113 1.31 75.21 51.35
CA ILE A 113 0.12 74.87 50.53
C ILE A 113 -0.60 76.13 50.01
N GLU A 114 -0.23 77.34 50.44
CA GLU A 114 -0.72 78.59 49.84
C GLU A 114 0.30 79.20 48.86
N PRO A 115 -0.13 79.56 47.62
CA PRO A 115 0.74 80.15 46.63
C PRO A 115 1.03 81.61 46.99
N LYS A 116 2.19 81.88 47.60
CA LYS A 116 2.82 83.19 47.50
C LYS A 116 3.79 83.20 46.30
N PRO A 117 3.86 84.29 45.53
CA PRO A 117 4.73 84.39 44.37
C PRO A 117 6.21 84.22 44.75
N LEU A 118 6.94 83.55 43.86
CA LEU A 118 8.38 83.31 44.00
C LEU A 118 9.12 84.59 43.57
N GLU A 119 9.41 85.49 44.49
CA GLU A 119 10.15 86.72 44.17
C GLU A 119 11.65 86.43 44.02
N ILE A 120 12.11 86.23 42.78
CA ILE A 120 13.54 86.34 42.46
C ILE A 120 13.85 87.82 42.23
N SER A 121 14.18 88.54 43.30
CA SER A 121 14.61 89.93 43.19
C SER A 121 16.08 90.01 42.78
N ILE A 122 16.36 90.06 41.48
CA ILE A 122 17.66 90.51 40.99
C ILE A 122 17.80 91.99 41.36
N PRO A 123 18.90 92.44 41.99
CA PRO A 123 19.09 93.84 42.33
C PRO A 123 18.93 94.72 41.07
N GLU A 124 18.23 95.86 41.16
CA GLU A 124 18.01 96.78 40.03
C GLU A 124 19.34 97.18 39.39
N ILE A 125 19.70 96.54 38.28
CA ILE A 125 20.91 96.87 37.53
C ILE A 125 20.59 98.10 36.66
N PRO A 126 21.29 99.22 36.80
CA PRO A 126 20.96 100.47 36.10
C PRO A 126 21.28 100.45 34.59
N PHE A 127 21.66 99.29 34.03
CA PHE A 127 22.03 99.06 32.64
C PHE A 127 21.75 97.61 32.23
N SER A 128 21.42 97.36 30.96
CA SER A 128 21.30 96.00 30.41
C SER A 128 22.70 95.39 30.25
N ILE A 129 22.88 94.14 30.66
CA ILE A 129 24.13 93.39 30.47
C ILE A 129 23.98 92.54 29.22
N LEU A 130 24.83 92.79 28.23
CA LEU A 130 24.91 91.99 27.01
C LEU A 130 26.22 91.24 27.02
N VAL A 131 26.18 89.93 26.88
CA VAL A 131 27.38 89.10 26.92
C VAL A 131 27.58 88.47 25.54
N ASP A 132 28.74 88.65 24.91
CA ASP A 132 29.00 88.09 23.58
C ASP A 132 29.01 86.55 23.63
N SER A 133 29.62 85.96 24.66
CA SER A 133 29.53 84.53 24.96
C SER A 133 29.60 84.23 26.47
N ILE A 134 28.68 83.37 26.94
CA ILE A 134 28.73 82.74 28.27
C ILE A 134 29.12 81.28 28.07
N THR A 135 30.04 80.77 28.87
CA THR A 135 30.36 79.34 28.95
C THR A 135 30.34 78.87 30.40
N ALA A 136 29.77 77.70 30.66
CA ALA A 136 29.84 77.02 31.94
C ALA A 136 30.19 75.54 31.73
N GLN A 137 31.27 75.06 32.36
CA GLN A 137 31.68 73.65 32.19
C GLN A 137 30.66 72.71 32.84
N ALA A 138 30.10 73.10 33.98
CA ALA A 138 29.00 72.39 34.61
C ALA A 138 28.01 73.34 35.31
N VAL A 139 26.73 73.04 35.16
CA VAL A 139 25.60 73.69 35.84
C VAL A 139 24.79 72.62 36.55
N THR A 140 24.81 72.62 37.88
CA THR A 140 24.06 71.71 38.73
C THR A 140 22.86 72.44 39.32
N VAL A 141 21.64 72.01 39.00
CA VAL A 141 20.38 72.60 39.49
C VAL A 141 19.61 71.55 40.28
N ASN A 142 19.42 71.77 41.59
CA ASN A 142 18.74 70.84 42.51
C ASN A 142 19.26 69.40 42.42
N GLY A 143 20.56 69.22 42.20
CA GLY A 143 21.21 67.92 42.04
C GLY A 143 21.33 67.39 40.60
N ASN A 144 20.69 68.02 39.61
CA ASN A 144 20.81 67.63 38.21
C ASN A 144 21.96 68.39 37.55
N ARG A 145 22.98 67.68 37.03
CA ARG A 145 24.18 68.26 36.41
C ARG A 145 24.03 68.31 34.88
N VAL A 146 24.18 69.49 34.32
CA VAL A 146 24.29 69.78 32.88
C VAL A 146 25.72 70.24 32.62
N THR A 147 26.39 69.77 31.58
CA THR A 147 27.76 70.15 31.22
C THR A 147 27.81 70.96 29.93
N ASP A 148 28.96 71.56 29.65
CA ASP A 148 29.27 72.21 28.36
C ASP A 148 28.23 73.27 27.95
N VAL A 149 27.67 73.98 28.93
CA VAL A 149 26.66 75.00 28.71
C VAL A 149 27.32 76.20 28.07
N ALA A 150 26.91 76.58 26.86
CA ALA A 150 27.40 77.78 26.21
C ALA A 150 26.23 78.60 25.67
N ALA A 151 26.19 79.90 25.89
CA ALA A 151 25.18 80.80 25.33
C ALA A 151 25.85 81.91 24.53
N ARG A 152 25.34 82.22 23.33
CA ARG A 152 25.86 83.29 22.48
C ARG A 152 24.93 84.48 22.51
N MET A 153 25.49 85.66 22.74
CA MET A 153 24.75 86.93 22.84
C MET A 153 23.60 86.93 23.88
N PRO A 154 23.70 86.29 25.08
CA PRO A 154 22.65 86.43 26.07
C PRO A 154 22.52 87.89 26.55
N GLU A 155 21.28 88.34 26.61
CA GLU A 155 20.88 89.64 27.14
C GLU A 155 20.21 89.43 28.49
N LEU A 156 20.87 89.87 29.56
CA LEU A 156 20.34 89.87 30.92
C LEU A 156 19.79 91.25 31.24
N ARG A 157 18.50 91.29 31.60
CA ARG A 157 17.77 92.47 32.08
C ARG A 157 17.33 92.25 33.53
N SER A 158 16.78 93.28 34.16
CA SER A 158 16.27 93.20 35.54
C SER A 158 15.13 92.20 35.71
N ASP A 159 14.37 91.95 34.64
CA ASP A 159 13.14 91.16 34.64
C ASP A 159 13.18 89.96 33.68
N SER A 160 14.27 89.76 32.94
CA SER A 160 14.35 88.69 31.94
C SER A 160 15.77 88.33 31.54
N LEU A 161 15.96 87.08 31.13
CA LEU A 161 17.13 86.59 30.43
C LEU A 161 16.70 86.07 29.07
N ARG A 162 17.32 86.58 28.01
CA ARG A 162 17.05 86.16 26.63
C ARG A 162 18.34 85.72 25.96
N THR A 163 18.32 84.62 25.23
CA THR A 163 19.45 84.20 24.40
C THR A 163 18.96 83.73 23.03
N PRO A 164 19.51 84.27 21.92
CA PRO A 164 19.18 83.80 20.59
C PRO A 164 19.67 82.37 20.33
N GLY A 165 20.74 81.93 21.02
CA GLY A 165 21.27 80.58 20.90
C GLY A 165 22.07 80.15 22.13
N ALA A 166 21.89 78.90 22.54
CA ALA A 166 22.71 78.23 23.55
C ALA A 166 22.93 76.76 23.17
N THR A 167 23.95 76.14 23.73
CA THR A 167 24.20 74.70 23.68
C THR A 167 24.40 74.20 25.10
N ALA A 168 24.08 72.95 25.35
CA ALA A 168 24.30 72.29 26.62
C ALA A 168 24.38 70.78 26.39
N SER A 169 25.10 70.08 27.26
CA SER A 169 25.13 68.62 27.26
C SER A 169 24.51 68.11 28.55
N PHE A 170 23.60 67.14 28.45
CA PHE A 170 22.98 66.49 29.60
C PHE A 170 23.13 64.97 29.46
N SER A 171 23.96 64.37 30.31
CA SER A 171 24.43 62.99 30.12
C SER A 171 25.01 62.82 28.70
N ASP A 172 24.44 61.91 27.91
CA ASP A 172 24.84 61.60 26.54
C ASP A 172 24.02 62.39 25.50
N ILE A 173 23.30 63.43 25.90
CA ILE A 173 22.44 64.23 25.02
C ILE A 173 23.06 65.61 24.82
N GLU A 174 23.42 65.92 23.58
CA GLU A 174 23.77 67.27 23.15
C GLU A 174 22.49 68.04 22.83
N ILE A 175 22.36 69.26 23.35
CA ILE A 175 21.17 70.10 23.26
C ILE A 175 21.57 71.45 22.68
N ALA A 176 21.00 71.84 21.55
CA ALA A 176 21.04 73.18 21.01
C ALA A 176 19.71 73.90 21.30
N ILE A 177 19.78 75.06 21.94
CA ILE A 177 18.63 75.86 22.34
C ILE A 177 18.62 77.13 21.48
N SER A 178 17.49 77.47 20.88
CA SER A 178 17.30 78.69 20.08
C SER A 178 16.14 79.52 20.61
N ASN A 179 16.25 80.84 20.49
CA ASN A 179 15.20 81.80 20.90
C ASN A 179 14.73 81.64 22.36
N PHE A 180 15.62 81.25 23.27
CA PHE A 180 15.26 81.05 24.66
C PHE A 180 15.01 82.39 25.37
N SER A 181 13.93 82.45 26.12
CA SER A 181 13.64 83.53 27.04
C SER A 181 13.06 82.99 28.33
N ILE A 182 13.50 83.55 29.45
CA ILE A 182 12.90 83.37 30.77
C ILE A 182 12.65 84.76 31.36
N HIS A 183 11.44 85.00 31.86
CA HIS A 183 11.15 86.22 32.61
C HIS A 183 11.20 85.91 34.11
N PHE A 184 11.65 86.89 34.90
CA PHE A 184 11.84 86.81 36.35
C PHE A 184 10.61 87.34 37.11
N ASP A 185 9.43 87.30 36.49
CA ASP A 185 8.12 87.65 37.05
C ASP A 185 7.45 86.43 37.73
N ASP A 186 6.23 86.64 38.26
CA ASP A 186 5.47 85.61 38.98
C ASP A 186 5.33 84.34 38.12
N ASP A 187 5.95 83.25 38.60
CA ASP A 187 5.93 81.89 38.04
C ASP A 187 6.91 81.58 36.90
N LEU A 188 7.85 82.48 36.59
CA LEU A 188 9.01 82.22 35.71
C LEU A 188 8.59 81.64 34.33
N PRO A 189 7.90 82.40 33.47
CA PRO A 189 7.53 81.96 32.14
C PRO A 189 8.79 81.79 31.27
N VAL A 190 8.88 80.61 30.67
CA VAL A 190 9.93 80.17 29.77
C VAL A 190 9.33 80.01 28.38
N ASP A 191 10.06 80.45 27.36
CA ASP A 191 9.80 80.16 25.96
C ASP A 191 11.13 79.77 25.30
N GLY A 192 11.15 78.73 24.48
CA GLY A 192 12.36 78.35 23.76
C GLY A 192 12.16 77.17 22.82
N GLN A 193 13.07 77.06 21.85
CA GLN A 193 13.15 75.92 20.95
C GLN A 193 14.41 75.13 21.29
N LEU A 194 14.33 73.82 21.28
CA LEU A 194 15.44 72.91 21.55
C LEU A 194 15.57 71.97 20.36
N GLU A 195 16.80 71.69 19.95
CA GLU A 195 17.17 70.56 19.11
C GLU A 195 18.12 69.72 19.94
N TRP A 196 17.99 68.41 19.90
CA TRP A 196 18.84 67.53 20.67
C TRP A 196 19.25 66.32 19.84
N GLN A 197 20.44 65.81 20.15
CA GLN A 197 21.00 64.62 19.54
C GLN A 197 21.66 63.78 20.64
N TYR A 198 21.40 62.48 20.64
CA TYR A 198 22.12 61.54 21.49
C TYR A 198 23.54 61.33 20.95
N SER A 199 24.51 61.04 21.81
CA SER A 199 25.95 61.05 21.48
C SER A 199 26.37 60.03 20.43
N ASP A 200 25.60 58.95 20.21
CA ASP A 200 25.78 58.00 19.11
C ASP A 200 25.26 58.50 17.75
N GLY A 201 24.51 59.60 17.76
CA GLY A 201 23.90 60.24 16.61
C GLY A 201 22.65 59.56 16.06
N GLU A 202 22.19 58.45 16.65
CA GLU A 202 21.03 57.67 16.18
C GLU A 202 19.69 58.34 16.53
N TRP A 203 19.64 59.01 17.68
CA TRP A 203 18.43 59.65 18.18
C TRP A 203 18.55 61.17 18.05
N ILE A 204 17.67 61.76 17.25
CA ILE A 204 17.65 63.20 16.98
C ILE A 204 16.23 63.70 17.18
N GLY A 205 16.05 64.81 17.89
CA GLY A 205 14.74 65.41 18.09
C GLY A 205 14.77 66.92 18.19
N LYS A 206 13.60 67.54 18.09
CA LYS A 206 13.39 68.96 18.32
C LYS A 206 12.19 69.17 19.24
N ALA A 207 12.20 70.21 20.06
CA ALA A 207 11.14 70.55 20.99
C ALA A 207 10.91 72.06 21.02
N THR A 208 9.69 72.43 21.36
CA THR A 208 9.31 73.78 21.78
C THR A 208 8.83 73.69 23.22
N VAL A 209 9.28 74.61 24.06
CA VAL A 209 8.86 74.72 25.46
C VAL A 209 8.26 76.10 25.67
N ALA A 210 7.11 76.16 26.34
CA ALA A 210 6.39 77.41 26.59
C ALA A 210 5.58 77.35 27.89
N GLY A 211 5.53 78.47 28.61
CA GLY A 211 4.71 78.63 29.82
C GLY A 211 5.53 78.75 31.12
N SER A 212 4.86 78.79 32.26
CA SER A 212 5.49 78.96 33.58
C SER A 212 6.21 77.70 34.07
N LEU A 213 7.23 77.82 34.93
CA LEU A 213 7.86 76.65 35.57
C LEU A 213 6.89 75.84 36.47
N ARG A 214 5.73 76.40 36.87
CA ARG A 214 4.65 75.63 37.52
C ARG A 214 3.96 74.63 36.59
N GLN A 215 3.91 74.95 35.30
CA GLN A 215 3.31 74.13 34.26
C GLN A 215 3.93 74.49 32.91
N LEU A 216 5.10 73.92 32.64
CA LEU A 216 5.85 74.11 31.42
C LEU A 216 5.26 73.20 30.36
N ARG A 217 4.65 73.75 29.31
CA ARG A 217 4.16 72.95 28.19
C ARG A 217 5.29 72.68 27.23
N PHE A 218 5.28 71.51 26.62
CA PHE A 218 6.22 71.17 25.57
C PHE A 218 5.50 70.52 24.39
N GLN A 219 6.06 70.72 23.20
CA GLN A 219 5.77 69.95 22.00
C GLN A 219 7.10 69.54 21.39
N HIS A 220 7.32 68.25 21.28
CA HIS A 220 8.52 67.58 20.82
C HIS A 220 8.22 66.73 19.58
N GLU A 221 9.19 66.62 18.70
CA GLU A 221 9.18 65.77 17.51
C GLU A 221 10.52 65.05 17.46
N LEU A 222 10.47 63.73 17.58
CA LEU A 222 11.59 62.84 17.25
C LEU A 222 11.72 62.78 15.73
N LEU A 223 12.93 62.96 15.21
CA LEU A 223 13.25 63.00 13.78
C LEU A 223 13.93 61.72 13.30
N ALA A 224 14.76 61.11 14.14
CA ALA A 224 15.48 59.86 13.88
C ALA A 224 15.52 58.99 15.16
N PRO A 225 15.53 57.65 15.05
CA PRO A 225 15.53 56.86 13.81
C PRO A 225 14.18 56.84 13.09
N GLN A 226 13.09 57.19 13.78
CA GLN A 226 11.74 57.27 13.24
C GLN A 226 10.98 58.46 13.83
N THR A 227 9.95 58.92 13.13
CA THR A 227 9.22 60.13 13.52
C THR A 227 8.16 59.82 14.57
N ALA A 228 8.20 60.53 15.69
CA ALA A 228 7.14 60.52 16.70
C ALA A 228 6.97 61.93 17.27
N THR A 229 5.76 62.28 17.69
CA THR A 229 5.48 63.58 18.32
C THR A 229 5.12 63.35 19.78
N ALA A 230 5.62 64.19 20.67
CA ALA A 230 5.25 64.17 22.07
C ALA A 230 4.78 65.55 22.50
N PHE A 231 3.67 65.65 23.20
CA PHE A 231 3.20 66.93 23.73
C PHE A 231 2.66 66.74 25.14
N GLY A 232 2.77 67.77 25.96
CA GLY A 232 2.38 67.63 27.35
C GLY A 232 2.74 68.83 28.20
N SER A 233 2.75 68.60 29.51
CA SER A 233 3.23 69.56 30.48
C SER A 233 4.08 68.92 31.56
N VAL A 234 5.08 69.67 32.04
CA VAL A 234 5.95 69.30 33.14
C VAL A 234 5.81 70.35 34.24
N ARG A 235 5.62 69.93 35.49
CA ARG A 235 5.62 70.84 36.65
C ARG A 235 6.98 70.75 37.34
N LEU A 236 7.73 71.86 37.31
CA LEU A 236 9.09 71.95 37.83
C LEU A 236 9.16 72.74 39.14
N LEU A 237 8.28 73.73 39.33
CA LEU A 237 8.24 74.56 40.53
C LEU A 237 7.47 73.88 41.67
N ASN A 238 7.99 73.98 42.91
CA ASN A 238 7.43 73.34 44.13
C ASN A 238 7.33 71.80 44.05
N GLN A 239 8.14 71.17 43.21
CA GLN A 239 8.28 69.71 43.11
C GLN A 239 9.72 69.32 43.41
N THR A 240 9.94 68.26 44.19
CA THR A 240 11.27 67.65 44.38
C THR A 240 11.68 66.81 43.18
N VAL A 241 10.70 66.25 42.47
CA VAL A 241 10.88 65.46 41.24
C VAL A 241 9.86 65.96 40.20
N PRO A 242 10.26 66.22 38.95
CA PRO A 242 9.35 66.72 37.91
C PRO A 242 8.11 65.84 37.76
N LEU A 243 6.92 66.45 37.80
CA LEU A 243 5.65 65.79 37.49
C LEU A 243 5.35 65.99 36.00
N ILE A 244 5.27 64.90 35.26
CA ILE A 244 5.06 64.85 33.81
C ILE A 244 3.62 64.43 33.52
N ASP A 245 2.97 65.09 32.58
CA ASP A 245 1.75 64.64 31.89
C ASP A 245 2.02 64.80 30.40
N ALA A 246 2.32 63.68 29.72
CA ALA A 246 2.79 63.65 28.34
C ALA A 246 1.99 62.66 27.51
N THR A 247 1.71 63.02 26.27
CA THR A 247 1.16 62.14 25.23
C THR A 247 2.15 62.05 24.09
N VAL A 248 2.60 60.84 23.78
CA VAL A 248 3.46 60.51 22.66
C VAL A 248 2.60 59.86 21.58
N ARG A 249 2.77 60.28 20.33
CA ARG A 249 2.09 59.74 19.16
C ARG A 249 3.07 59.36 18.09
N ALA A 250 2.91 58.16 17.55
CA ALA A 250 3.68 57.65 16.43
C ALA A 250 2.72 57.10 15.38
N ASP A 251 2.66 57.74 14.20
CA ASP A 251 1.80 57.26 13.11
C ASP A 251 2.30 55.92 12.57
N TYR A 252 3.63 55.73 12.59
CA TYR A 252 4.31 54.57 12.04
C TYR A 252 5.65 54.35 12.77
N TRP A 253 5.86 53.14 13.27
CA TRP A 253 7.10 52.73 13.92
C TRP A 253 7.46 51.28 13.58
N LEU A 254 8.59 51.07 12.91
CA LEU A 254 9.14 49.75 12.63
C LEU A 254 9.89 49.19 13.85
N PHE A 255 9.55 47.95 14.22
CA PHE A 255 10.21 47.16 15.24
C PHE A 255 10.49 45.75 14.68
N GLY A 256 11.68 45.55 14.09
CA GLY A 256 12.01 44.33 13.38
C GLY A 256 11.09 44.11 12.17
N GLN A 257 10.41 42.97 12.11
CA GLN A 257 9.40 42.64 11.07
C GLN A 257 7.99 43.19 11.38
N TRP A 258 7.81 43.82 12.54
CA TRP A 258 6.53 44.38 12.96
C TRP A 258 6.49 45.89 12.74
N THR A 259 5.32 46.37 12.37
CA THR A 259 4.99 47.78 12.20
C THR A 259 3.96 48.16 13.24
N VAL A 260 4.25 49.18 14.02
CA VAL A 260 3.31 49.80 14.97
C VAL A 260 2.74 51.03 14.30
N ALA A 261 1.45 51.02 14.01
CA ALA A 261 0.71 52.13 13.42
C ALA A 261 -0.25 52.74 14.44
N ASN A 262 -0.54 54.03 14.31
CA ASN A 262 -1.48 54.77 15.16
C ASN A 262 -1.16 54.61 16.67
N GLY A 263 0.13 54.61 17.03
CA GLY A 263 0.58 54.47 18.40
C GLY A 263 0.31 55.74 19.20
N GLU A 264 -0.33 55.62 20.36
CA GLU A 264 -0.49 56.66 21.37
C GLU A 264 -0.03 56.14 22.73
N LEU A 265 0.81 56.88 23.43
CA LEU A 265 1.32 56.58 24.76
C LEU A 265 1.14 57.80 25.67
N VAL A 266 0.31 57.67 26.70
CA VAL A 266 0.09 58.71 27.70
C VAL A 266 0.81 58.33 28.99
N ILE A 267 1.67 59.21 29.49
CA ILE A 267 2.45 59.03 30.71
C ILE A 267 2.10 60.14 31.69
N LYS A 268 1.73 59.77 32.92
CA LYS A 268 1.39 60.71 34.00
C LYS A 268 2.08 60.31 35.31
N GLY A 269 2.80 61.23 35.94
CA GLY A 269 3.45 61.01 37.23
C GLY A 269 4.88 61.54 37.29
N THR A 270 5.66 61.04 38.23
CA THR A 270 7.10 61.35 38.36
C THR A 270 7.93 60.19 37.82
N LYS A 271 9.25 60.39 37.69
CA LYS A 271 10.15 59.28 37.30
C LYS A 271 10.11 58.10 38.30
N ASP A 272 9.77 58.36 39.56
CA ASP A 272 9.77 57.35 40.62
C ASP A 272 8.41 56.66 40.76
N VAL A 273 7.31 57.32 40.35
CA VAL A 273 5.95 56.78 40.35
C VAL A 273 5.16 57.39 39.19
N TYR A 274 4.87 56.59 38.15
CA TYR A 274 4.02 57.00 37.03
C TYR A 274 3.00 55.94 36.63
N SER A 275 1.94 56.39 35.97
CA SER A 275 1.00 55.57 35.21
C SER A 275 1.22 55.81 33.71
N ALA A 276 1.23 54.74 32.92
CA ALA A 276 1.33 54.77 31.47
C ALA A 276 0.14 54.04 30.85
N THR A 277 -0.46 54.63 29.81
CA THR A 277 -1.47 53.96 28.98
C THR A 277 -1.05 54.06 27.52
N ALA A 278 -0.96 52.92 26.83
CA ALA A 278 -0.59 52.84 25.43
C ALA A 278 -1.71 52.20 24.59
N SER A 279 -1.84 52.62 23.35
CA SER A 279 -2.68 51.97 22.35
C SER A 279 -2.01 52.02 20.99
N ALA A 280 -2.03 50.94 20.22
CA ALA A 280 -1.49 50.91 18.86
C ALA A 280 -2.11 49.79 18.02
N THR A 281 -2.00 49.87 16.70
CA THR A 281 -2.24 48.75 15.78
C THR A 281 -0.90 48.17 15.37
N VAL A 282 -0.70 46.88 15.54
CA VAL A 282 0.54 46.20 15.18
C VAL A 282 0.31 45.27 13.99
N THR A 283 1.14 45.37 12.97
CA THR A 283 1.06 44.58 11.74
C THR A 283 2.39 43.95 11.34
N ASN A 284 2.39 42.86 10.58
CA ASN A 284 3.62 42.28 10.01
C ASN A 284 3.52 42.10 8.48
N GLU A 285 4.60 41.59 7.87
CA GLU A 285 4.69 41.31 6.42
C GLU A 285 3.66 40.28 5.91
N GLN A 286 3.16 39.41 6.79
CA GLN A 286 2.11 38.42 6.48
C GLN A 286 0.69 39.01 6.61
N SER A 287 0.57 40.34 6.76
CA SER A 287 -0.71 41.06 6.91
C SER A 287 -1.52 40.71 8.15
N TYR A 288 -0.90 40.11 9.18
CA TYR A 288 -1.54 40.00 10.48
C TYR A 288 -1.68 41.38 11.09
N SER A 289 -2.83 41.65 11.73
CA SER A 289 -3.11 42.92 12.37
C SER A 289 -3.73 42.70 13.73
N ALA A 290 -3.18 43.35 14.76
CA ALA A 290 -3.70 43.31 16.12
C ALA A 290 -3.81 44.73 16.70
N GLU A 291 -4.93 45.04 17.34
CA GLU A 291 -5.07 46.22 18.19
C GLU A 291 -4.53 45.89 19.58
N ILE A 292 -3.55 46.65 20.03
CA ILE A 292 -2.91 46.52 21.34
C ILE A 292 -3.34 47.70 22.21
N GLN A 293 -3.75 47.40 23.45
CA GLN A 293 -3.97 48.37 24.51
C GLN A 293 -3.16 47.93 25.73
N ALA A 294 -2.38 48.82 26.33
CA ALA A 294 -1.61 48.53 27.52
C ALA A 294 -1.84 49.59 28.60
N ILE A 295 -1.90 49.18 29.85
CA ILE A 295 -2.01 50.06 31.01
C ILE A 295 -1.01 49.57 32.03
N GLY A 296 -0.18 50.44 32.59
CA GLY A 296 0.75 50.05 33.63
C GLY A 296 1.10 51.17 34.59
N ASN A 297 1.59 50.78 35.77
CA ASN A 297 2.18 51.69 36.75
C ASN A 297 3.62 51.25 37.02
N GLY A 298 4.53 52.21 37.19
CA GLY A 298 5.94 51.92 37.32
C GLY A 298 6.79 53.07 37.81
N SER A 299 8.09 52.84 37.73
CA SER A 299 9.16 53.75 38.12
C SER A 299 10.29 53.71 37.07
N SER A 300 11.38 54.42 37.32
CA SER A 300 12.54 54.44 36.43
C SER A 300 13.20 53.07 36.24
N THR A 301 12.88 52.07 37.06
CA THR A 301 13.45 50.72 37.00
C THR A 301 12.56 49.72 36.28
N GLY A 302 11.28 50.01 36.07
CA GLY A 302 10.32 49.06 35.48
C GLY A 302 8.86 49.46 35.59
N LEU A 303 7.98 48.62 35.05
CA LEU A 303 6.54 48.57 35.31
C LEU A 303 6.26 47.50 36.38
N GLU A 304 5.82 47.92 37.56
CA GLU A 304 5.49 47.02 38.68
C GLU A 304 4.18 46.27 38.45
N ALA A 305 3.25 46.90 37.74
CA ALA A 305 1.99 46.29 37.30
C ALA A 305 1.68 46.76 35.90
N VAL A 306 1.64 45.86 34.93
CA VAL A 306 1.24 46.11 33.55
C VAL A 306 0.16 45.12 33.13
N GLU A 307 -0.81 45.60 32.37
CA GLU A 307 -1.82 44.80 31.69
C GLU A 307 -1.79 45.17 30.20
N VAL A 308 -1.71 44.16 29.34
CA VAL A 308 -1.68 44.28 27.88
C VAL A 308 -2.82 43.46 27.31
N ARG A 309 -3.66 44.09 26.49
CA ARG A 309 -4.74 43.47 25.74
C ARG A 309 -4.41 43.56 24.27
N ALA A 310 -4.34 42.44 23.58
CA ALA A 310 -4.21 42.37 22.13
C ALA A 310 -5.44 41.69 21.54
N GLN A 311 -6.02 42.30 20.50
CA GLN A 311 -7.19 41.81 19.78
C GLN A 311 -6.87 41.75 18.29
N SER A 312 -7.10 40.61 17.66
CA SER A 312 -6.98 40.46 16.20
C SER A 312 -8.15 39.63 15.64
N ALA A 313 -8.16 39.44 14.31
CA ALA A 313 -9.02 38.45 13.67
C ALA A 313 -8.69 37.01 14.11
N LEU A 314 -7.44 36.78 14.54
CA LEU A 314 -6.94 35.49 14.99
C LEU A 314 -7.31 35.20 16.45
N GLY A 315 -7.78 36.16 17.25
CA GLY A 315 -8.16 35.89 18.64
C GLY A 315 -7.82 37.02 19.60
N ARG A 316 -7.80 36.70 20.89
CA ARG A 316 -7.55 37.65 21.98
C ARG A 316 -6.39 37.19 22.84
N VAL A 317 -5.56 38.12 23.30
CA VAL A 317 -4.52 37.87 24.30
C VAL A 317 -4.62 38.92 25.39
N LEU A 318 -4.70 38.48 26.63
CA LEU A 318 -4.59 39.30 27.83
C LEU A 318 -3.31 38.87 28.56
N ALA A 319 -2.38 39.80 28.75
CA ALA A 319 -1.16 39.55 29.51
C ALA A 319 -1.08 40.54 30.68
N SER A 320 -0.74 40.07 31.87
CA SER A 320 -0.60 40.93 33.05
C SER A 320 0.57 40.51 33.92
N GLY A 321 1.33 41.46 34.46
CA GLY A 321 2.49 41.15 35.28
C GLY A 321 3.40 42.35 35.51
N SER A 322 4.71 42.13 35.50
CA SER A 322 5.73 43.14 35.74
C SER A 322 6.89 43.06 34.73
N ILE A 323 7.49 44.21 34.44
CA ILE A 323 8.61 44.36 33.51
C ILE A 323 9.68 45.21 34.20
N ALA A 324 10.88 44.69 34.41
CA ALA A 324 12.03 45.47 34.89
C ALA A 324 13.04 45.64 33.76
N TRP A 325 13.68 46.81 33.69
CA TRP A 325 14.76 47.10 32.74
C TRP A 325 16.05 47.61 33.41
N SER A 326 16.03 47.86 34.72
CA SER A 326 17.20 48.29 35.49
C SER A 326 17.14 47.80 36.95
N PRO A 327 18.25 47.36 37.58
CA PRO A 327 19.61 47.27 37.02
C PRO A 327 19.76 46.16 35.97
N ASP A 328 18.93 45.11 36.05
CA ASP A 328 18.92 43.99 35.12
C ASP A 328 17.52 43.85 34.48
N PRO A 329 17.42 43.52 33.18
CA PRO A 329 16.14 43.22 32.55
C PRO A 329 15.47 41.99 33.17
N ALA A 330 14.20 42.10 33.53
CA ALA A 330 13.39 40.97 33.95
C ALA A 330 11.95 41.10 33.47
N LEU A 331 11.29 39.97 33.24
CA LEU A 331 9.92 39.87 32.78
C LEU A 331 9.23 38.80 33.63
N ASP A 332 8.05 39.11 34.16
CA ASP A 332 7.19 38.13 34.82
C ASP A 332 5.74 38.44 34.42
N MET A 333 5.16 37.61 33.56
CA MET A 333 3.87 37.85 32.92
C MET A 333 2.99 36.61 32.98
N GLN A 334 1.75 36.77 33.45
CA GLN A 334 0.68 35.82 33.22
C GLN A 334 0.00 36.16 31.88
N VAL A 335 -0.11 35.19 30.98
CA VAL A 335 -0.73 35.35 29.66
C VAL A 335 -1.94 34.43 29.55
N ASN A 336 -3.05 34.96 29.07
CA ASN A 336 -4.27 34.25 28.71
C ASN A 336 -4.62 34.55 27.25
N GLY A 337 -4.66 33.53 26.40
CA GLY A 337 -5.11 33.61 25.01
C GLY A 337 -6.48 32.96 24.86
N GLU A 338 -7.40 33.63 24.18
CA GLU A 338 -8.76 33.14 23.93
C GLU A 338 -9.05 33.08 22.42
N ASN A 339 -9.60 31.95 21.98
CA ASN A 339 -10.04 31.70 20.61
C ASN A 339 -8.96 32.07 19.57
N ILE A 340 -7.73 31.61 19.82
CA ILE A 340 -6.58 31.74 18.92
C ILE A 340 -6.77 30.81 17.72
N ASP A 341 -7.07 31.38 16.56
CA ASP A 341 -7.29 30.68 15.29
C ASP A 341 -5.95 30.31 14.65
N LEU A 342 -5.78 29.01 14.37
CA LEU A 342 -4.60 28.42 13.76
C LEU A 342 -4.67 28.40 12.24
N ALA A 343 -5.82 28.66 11.60
CA ALA A 343 -6.01 28.42 10.17
C ALA A 343 -4.98 29.15 9.29
N ASP A 344 -4.58 30.36 9.69
CA ASP A 344 -3.59 31.14 8.94
C ASP A 344 -2.14 30.71 9.22
N PHE A 345 -1.88 30.06 10.37
CA PHE A 345 -0.55 29.55 10.74
C PHE A 345 -0.31 28.09 10.29
N LEU A 346 -1.35 27.26 10.31
CA LEU A 346 -1.34 25.83 9.99
C LEU A 346 -2.59 25.47 9.14
N PRO A 347 -2.61 25.82 7.85
CA PRO A 347 -3.79 25.64 6.98
C PRO A 347 -4.23 24.18 6.83
N VAL A 348 -3.28 23.25 6.92
CA VAL A 348 -3.51 21.80 6.80
C VAL A 348 -4.12 21.17 8.06
N ALA A 349 -4.10 21.88 9.19
CA ALA A 349 -4.65 21.41 10.45
C ALA A 349 -5.30 22.59 11.21
N PRO A 350 -6.42 23.13 10.69
CA PRO A 350 -7.07 24.30 11.27
C PRO A 350 -7.57 23.97 12.68
N GLY A 351 -7.65 24.99 13.53
CA GLY A 351 -7.98 24.81 14.93
C GLY A 351 -8.15 26.13 15.66
N LYS A 352 -8.73 26.06 16.85
CA LYS A 352 -8.93 27.19 17.74
C LYS A 352 -8.48 26.83 19.13
N LEU A 353 -7.58 27.63 19.70
CA LEU A 353 -6.96 27.36 20.99
C LEU A 353 -7.29 28.44 22.03
N ASP A 354 -7.52 27.99 23.25
CA ASP A 354 -7.49 28.80 24.47
C ASP A 354 -6.26 28.37 25.27
N THR A 355 -5.50 29.32 25.82
CA THR A 355 -4.25 29.03 26.54
C THR A 355 -4.06 29.93 27.74
N THR A 356 -3.46 29.41 28.80
CA THR A 356 -3.02 30.18 29.96
C THR A 356 -1.61 29.71 30.34
N PHE A 357 -0.66 30.63 30.34
CA PHE A 357 0.73 30.35 30.69
C PHE A 357 1.39 31.52 31.44
N SER A 358 2.38 31.23 32.29
CA SER A 358 3.26 32.25 32.85
C SER A 358 4.58 32.29 32.09
N LEU A 359 5.10 33.50 31.86
CA LEU A 359 6.39 33.77 31.22
C LEU A 359 7.27 34.53 32.20
N THR A 360 8.33 33.88 32.67
CA THR A 360 9.39 34.54 33.44
C THR A 360 10.65 34.63 32.57
N ALA A 361 11.32 35.78 32.50
CA ALA A 361 12.59 35.92 31.80
C ALA A 361 13.54 36.85 32.55
N SER A 362 14.81 36.48 32.63
CA SER A 362 15.90 37.34 33.13
C SER A 362 16.77 37.90 32.01
N SER A 363 16.58 37.40 30.78
CA SER A 363 17.10 37.96 29.55
C SER A 363 16.33 37.37 28.36
N PRO A 364 16.47 37.90 27.14
CA PRO A 364 15.89 37.27 25.94
C PRO A 364 16.36 35.83 25.70
N THR A 365 17.46 35.41 26.34
CA THR A 365 18.03 34.07 26.20
C THR A 365 17.79 33.17 27.41
N ASN A 366 17.29 33.72 28.52
CA ASN A 366 17.01 33.00 29.76
C ASN A 366 15.55 33.21 30.16
N PHE A 367 14.71 32.21 29.91
CA PHE A 367 13.27 32.30 30.11
C PHE A 367 12.66 30.97 30.56
N VAL A 368 11.49 31.04 31.18
CA VAL A 368 10.64 29.91 31.58
C VAL A 368 9.21 30.24 31.13
N VAL A 369 8.58 29.31 30.44
CA VAL A 369 7.19 29.34 30.02
C VAL A 369 6.47 28.16 30.67
N ASP A 370 5.65 28.42 31.67
CA ASP A 370 4.84 27.40 32.33
C ASP A 370 3.42 27.44 31.76
N VAL A 371 3.08 26.47 30.91
CA VAL A 371 1.76 26.32 30.31
C VAL A 371 0.85 25.58 31.29
N THR A 372 -0.02 26.34 31.97
CA THR A 372 -0.97 25.81 32.96
C THR A 372 -2.15 25.10 32.30
N SER A 373 -2.59 25.60 31.14
CA SER A 373 -3.61 24.97 30.32
C SER A 373 -3.52 25.46 28.90
N LEU A 374 -3.51 24.55 27.94
CA LEU A 374 -3.86 24.81 26.56
C LEU A 374 -5.01 23.88 26.23
N SER A 375 -6.09 24.39 25.65
CA SER A 375 -7.27 23.59 25.29
C SER A 375 -7.90 24.12 24.01
N GLY A 376 -8.71 23.32 23.33
CA GLY A 376 -9.48 23.78 22.18
C GLY A 376 -9.64 22.71 21.12
N THR A 377 -9.51 23.10 19.86
CA THR A 377 -9.59 22.20 18.70
C THR A 377 -8.35 22.31 17.82
N TYR A 378 -7.89 21.18 17.29
CA TYR A 378 -6.84 21.05 16.29
C TYR A 378 -7.26 19.95 15.32
N ASN A 379 -7.32 20.25 14.02
CA ASN A 379 -7.77 19.31 12.99
C ASN A 379 -9.13 18.66 13.32
N ASP A 380 -10.10 19.48 13.77
CA ASP A 380 -11.42 19.05 14.26
C ASP A 380 -11.42 18.12 15.50
N GLN A 381 -10.28 17.97 16.17
CA GLN A 381 -10.13 17.14 17.37
C GLN A 381 -9.88 17.99 18.61
N ALA A 382 -10.42 17.57 19.75
CA ALA A 382 -10.14 18.24 21.02
C ALA A 382 -8.64 18.15 21.33
N VAL A 383 -7.99 19.30 21.57
CA VAL A 383 -6.57 19.36 21.97
C VAL A 383 -6.45 19.85 23.40
N ASN A 384 -5.54 19.25 24.16
CA ASN A 384 -5.10 19.74 25.46
C ASN A 384 -3.57 19.67 25.54
N ALA A 385 -2.93 20.65 26.14
CA ALA A 385 -1.50 20.57 26.46
C ALA A 385 -1.16 21.29 27.76
N LEU A 386 -0.11 20.82 28.43
CA LEU A 386 0.45 21.40 29.64
C LEU A 386 1.95 21.12 29.70
N GLY A 387 2.67 21.86 30.53
CA GLY A 387 4.09 21.63 30.80
C GLY A 387 4.90 22.91 30.92
N SER A 388 6.15 22.77 31.32
CA SER A 388 7.09 23.87 31.47
C SER A 388 8.20 23.77 30.43
N PHE A 389 8.37 24.83 29.65
CA PHE A 389 9.45 24.98 28.68
C PHE A 389 10.37 26.11 29.12
N SER A 390 11.66 25.84 29.29
CA SER A 390 12.62 26.85 29.70
C SER A 390 13.88 26.82 28.85
N ARG A 391 14.56 27.96 28.82
CA ARG A 391 15.94 28.09 28.37
C ARG A 391 16.74 28.72 29.49
N VAL A 392 17.75 28.03 30.00
CA VAL A 392 18.66 28.54 31.04
C VAL A 392 20.09 28.20 30.64
N ASP A 393 20.97 29.19 30.58
CA ASP A 393 22.39 29.01 30.22
C ASP A 393 22.61 28.24 28.91
N ALA A 394 21.81 28.56 27.89
CA ALA A 394 21.78 27.89 26.58
C ALA A 394 21.33 26.42 26.58
N VAL A 395 20.76 25.93 27.68
CA VAL A 395 20.08 24.64 27.76
C VAL A 395 18.58 24.87 27.64
N TYR A 396 17.96 24.26 26.63
CA TYR A 396 16.50 24.14 26.56
C TYR A 396 16.06 22.96 27.42
N LEU A 397 14.95 23.10 28.13
CA LEU A 397 14.40 22.08 29.01
C LEU A 397 12.86 22.05 28.83
N CYS A 398 12.31 20.86 28.62
CA CYS A 398 10.89 20.55 28.72
C CYS A 398 10.69 19.67 29.95
N THR A 399 9.81 20.06 30.85
CA THR A 399 9.42 19.27 32.03
C THR A 399 7.91 19.18 32.14
N GLU A 400 7.42 17.98 32.37
CA GLU A 400 6.00 17.61 32.43
C GLU A 400 5.25 18.04 31.17
N CYS A 401 5.88 17.95 29.99
CA CYS A 401 5.24 18.34 28.74
C CYS A 401 4.33 17.23 28.24
N GLU A 402 3.02 17.47 28.28
CA GLU A 402 1.98 16.56 27.81
C GLU A 402 1.14 17.22 26.72
N LEU A 403 0.82 16.45 25.68
CA LEU A 403 -0.03 16.83 24.57
C LEU A 403 -1.07 15.73 24.32
N SER A 404 -2.34 16.10 24.34
CA SER A 404 -3.44 15.22 23.98
C SER A 404 -4.18 15.79 22.78
N VAL A 405 -4.38 15.01 21.72
CA VAL A 405 -5.14 15.40 20.52
C VAL A 405 -6.13 14.30 20.18
N GLY A 406 -7.42 14.53 20.45
CA GLY A 406 -8.48 13.55 20.30
C GLY A 406 -8.26 12.33 21.21
N GLN A 407 -7.80 11.22 20.62
CA GLN A 407 -7.52 9.96 21.32
C GLN A 407 -6.01 9.66 21.42
N ASN A 408 -5.17 10.65 21.10
CA ASN A 408 -3.72 10.52 21.16
C ASN A 408 -3.19 11.25 22.36
N ASN A 409 -2.28 10.62 23.10
CA ASN A 409 -1.54 11.20 24.20
C ASN A 409 -0.04 11.08 23.93
N ILE A 410 0.69 12.17 24.11
CA ILE A 410 2.13 12.25 23.92
C ILE A 410 2.69 12.95 25.15
N SER A 411 3.65 12.33 25.82
CA SER A 411 4.45 12.99 26.85
C SER A 411 5.92 13.06 26.43
N PHE A 412 6.57 14.16 26.78
CA PHE A 412 7.96 14.43 26.44
C PHE A 412 8.63 15.21 27.57
N ASP A 413 9.76 14.71 28.05
CA ASP A 413 10.59 15.37 29.06
C ASP A 413 12.03 15.35 28.60
N GLY A 414 12.74 16.46 28.66
CA GLY A 414 14.13 16.43 28.22
C GLY A 414 14.82 17.76 28.11
N SER A 415 16.13 17.71 27.85
CA SER A 415 16.97 18.87 27.66
C SER A 415 17.77 18.82 26.36
N VAL A 416 18.03 20.00 25.80
CA VAL A 416 18.88 20.21 24.64
C VAL A 416 19.93 21.26 24.98
N SER A 417 21.21 20.90 24.91
CA SER A 417 22.34 21.79 25.19
C SER A 417 23.32 21.76 24.01
N GLY A 418 23.32 22.82 23.19
CA GLY A 418 24.07 22.83 21.93
C GLY A 418 23.50 21.80 20.95
N ARG A 419 24.31 20.81 20.56
CA ARG A 419 23.85 19.63 19.78
C ARG A 419 23.54 18.43 20.66
N SER A 420 23.71 18.52 21.99
CA SER A 420 23.43 17.39 22.90
C SER A 420 21.94 17.35 23.25
N LEU A 421 21.32 16.19 23.12
CA LEU A 421 19.93 15.87 23.43
C LEU A 421 19.91 14.83 24.55
N ALA A 422 19.01 15.00 25.52
CA ALA A 422 18.66 13.98 26.50
C ALA A 422 17.16 14.09 26.81
N ALA A 423 16.34 13.17 26.32
CA ALA A 423 14.90 13.21 26.50
C ALA A 423 14.30 11.83 26.77
N SER A 424 13.17 11.77 27.45
CA SER A 424 12.27 10.62 27.51
C SER A 424 10.95 10.99 26.86
N PHE A 425 10.33 10.02 26.20
CA PHE A 425 9.03 10.20 25.57
C PHE A 425 8.13 8.99 25.82
N ALA A 426 6.83 9.22 25.84
CA ALA A 426 5.82 8.18 25.70
C ALA A 426 4.76 8.66 24.70
N ILE A 427 4.32 7.76 23.83
CA ILE A 427 3.27 8.00 22.83
C ILE A 427 2.23 6.89 22.96
N ASP A 428 0.97 7.28 23.08
CA ASP A 428 -0.22 6.44 22.97
C ASP A 428 -1.17 7.13 21.99
N ALA A 429 -0.92 6.93 20.70
CA ALA A 429 -1.63 7.55 19.60
C ALA A 429 -2.55 6.53 18.91
N ASN A 430 -3.83 6.51 19.28
CA ASN A 430 -4.83 5.58 18.74
C ASN A 430 -5.39 5.99 17.37
N SER A 431 -5.17 7.24 16.93
CA SER A 431 -5.60 7.76 15.64
C SER A 431 -4.61 8.81 15.13
N LEU A 432 -3.59 8.38 14.37
CA LEU A 432 -2.57 9.29 13.85
C LEU A 432 -3.14 10.39 12.94
N GLY A 433 -4.27 10.13 12.27
CA GLY A 433 -4.97 11.10 11.43
C GLY A 433 -5.43 12.35 12.18
N HIS A 434 -5.60 12.25 13.51
CA HIS A 434 -5.92 13.39 14.37
C HIS A 434 -4.69 14.28 14.64
N LEU A 435 -3.48 13.71 14.62
CA LEU A 435 -2.23 14.48 14.70
C LEU A 435 -1.87 15.10 13.36
N TRP A 436 -2.15 14.41 12.25
CA TRP A 436 -1.89 14.91 10.91
C TRP A 436 -2.78 14.24 9.85
N PRO A 437 -3.44 14.99 8.94
CA PRO A 437 -4.41 14.41 8.01
C PRO A 437 -3.90 13.30 7.08
N GLU A 438 -2.61 13.32 6.69
CA GLU A 438 -2.02 12.29 5.81
C GLU A 438 -1.58 11.02 6.55
N LEU A 439 -1.69 10.99 7.89
CA LEU A 439 -1.35 9.83 8.69
C LEU A 439 -2.60 9.00 9.00
N GLY A 440 -2.45 7.67 9.06
CA GLY A 440 -3.50 6.76 9.50
C GLY A 440 -2.98 5.72 10.48
N GLY A 441 -3.89 5.04 11.16
CA GLY A 441 -3.57 3.97 12.12
C GLY A 441 -3.22 4.47 13.51
N SER A 442 -2.50 3.63 14.26
CA SER A 442 -2.16 3.85 15.66
C SER A 442 -0.70 3.51 15.95
N ILE A 443 -0.07 4.24 16.87
CA ILE A 443 1.28 3.99 17.40
C ILE A 443 1.25 4.09 18.93
N ALA A 444 1.83 3.10 19.62
CA ALA A 444 2.08 3.15 21.04
C ALA A 444 3.54 2.78 21.34
N GLY A 445 4.23 3.55 22.18
CA GLY A 445 5.61 3.29 22.52
C GLY A 445 6.18 4.25 23.55
N ASP A 446 7.33 3.91 24.10
CA ASP A 446 8.05 4.70 25.07
C ASP A 446 9.57 4.55 24.86
N GLY A 447 10.32 5.56 25.28
CA GLY A 447 11.76 5.51 25.12
C GLY A 447 12.52 6.70 25.66
N VAL A 448 13.83 6.64 25.48
CA VAL A 448 14.81 7.66 25.85
C VAL A 448 15.68 7.97 24.64
N LEU A 449 15.87 9.25 24.38
CA LEU A 449 16.77 9.82 23.38
C LEU A 449 17.99 10.41 24.09
N ARG A 450 19.20 10.12 23.62
CA ARG A 450 20.46 10.69 24.14
C ARG A 450 21.42 11.01 23.01
N GLY A 451 22.39 11.89 23.22
CA GLY A 451 23.49 12.07 22.26
C GLY A 451 23.32 13.28 21.35
N SER A 452 23.79 13.23 20.10
CA SER A 452 23.67 14.37 19.18
C SER A 452 22.24 14.50 18.63
N VAL A 453 21.76 15.71 18.38
CA VAL A 453 20.47 15.94 17.70
C VAL A 453 20.45 15.34 16.28
N ASP A 454 21.59 15.24 15.60
CA ASP A 454 21.68 14.65 14.26
C ASP A 454 21.65 13.13 14.25
N LEU A 455 22.08 12.54 15.37
CA LEU A 455 22.22 11.10 15.50
C LEU A 455 21.93 10.69 16.95
N PRO A 456 20.66 10.79 17.37
CA PRO A 456 20.30 10.46 18.73
C PRO A 456 20.39 8.95 18.93
N ILE A 457 21.01 8.55 20.04
CA ILE A 457 20.86 7.22 20.61
C ILE A 457 19.41 7.08 21.06
N VAL A 458 18.72 6.08 20.50
CA VAL A 458 17.35 5.76 20.85
C VAL A 458 17.32 4.45 21.63
N THR A 459 16.89 4.49 22.88
CA THR A 459 16.45 3.28 23.61
C THR A 459 14.93 3.33 23.66
N ALA A 460 14.23 2.51 22.88
CA ALA A 460 12.77 2.59 22.79
C ALA A 460 12.12 1.26 22.46
N ASN A 461 10.87 1.10 22.90
CA ASN A 461 9.96 0.07 22.42
C ASN A 461 8.76 0.77 21.80
N ALA A 462 8.41 0.41 20.57
CA ALA A 462 7.23 0.95 19.91
C ALA A 462 6.50 -0.13 19.12
N THR A 463 5.19 0.00 19.04
CA THR A 463 4.31 -0.85 18.24
C THR A 463 3.37 0.04 17.44
N GLY A 464 3.09 -0.35 16.21
CA GLY A 464 2.12 0.33 15.36
C GLY A 464 1.15 -0.65 14.72
N SER A 465 -0.03 -0.17 14.36
CA SER A 465 -1.05 -0.96 13.67
C SER A 465 -1.76 -0.09 12.64
N LEU A 466 -1.94 -0.64 11.43
CA LEU A 466 -2.56 0.00 10.28
C LEU A 466 -1.96 1.39 9.98
N VAL A 467 -0.65 1.53 10.15
CA VAL A 467 0.03 2.82 9.99
C VAL A 467 0.15 3.13 8.52
N SER A 468 -0.42 4.25 8.09
CA SER A 468 -0.39 4.68 6.69
C SER A 468 0.13 6.10 6.54
N TRP A 469 0.84 6.34 5.44
CA TRP A 469 1.27 7.66 5.00
C TRP A 469 1.20 7.72 3.48
N ARG A 470 0.27 8.53 2.96
CA ARG A 470 -0.03 8.59 1.51
C ARG A 470 -0.34 7.18 0.97
N ASP A 471 0.38 6.73 -0.05
CA ASP A 471 0.18 5.41 -0.66
C ASP A 471 0.82 4.26 0.13
N TRP A 472 1.69 4.57 1.10
CA TRP A 472 2.35 3.56 1.93
C TRP A 472 1.48 3.13 3.09
N SER A 473 1.44 1.83 3.35
CA SER A 473 0.77 1.28 4.52
C SER A 473 1.56 0.13 5.15
N ILE A 474 1.41 0.00 6.46
CA ILE A 474 1.99 -1.04 7.28
C ILE A 474 0.87 -1.62 8.15
N GLY A 475 0.56 -2.90 7.96
CA GLY A 475 -0.44 -3.61 8.77
C GLY A 475 -0.08 -3.62 10.26
N LYS A 476 1.16 -3.97 10.60
CA LYS A 476 1.68 -3.93 11.98
C LYS A 476 3.20 -3.73 11.98
N PHE A 477 3.73 -3.03 12.97
CA PHE A 477 5.17 -3.04 13.22
C PHE A 477 5.49 -3.13 14.71
N THR A 478 6.69 -3.63 15.03
CA THR A 478 7.30 -3.51 16.35
C THR A 478 8.76 -3.09 16.22
N VAL A 479 9.15 -2.06 16.95
CA VAL A 479 10.53 -1.56 17.07
C VAL A 479 11.00 -1.85 18.49
N GLN A 480 12.19 -2.42 18.62
CA GLN A 480 12.94 -2.49 19.87
C GLN A 480 14.35 -1.98 19.62
N SER A 481 14.74 -0.90 20.27
CA SER A 481 16.14 -0.46 20.28
C SER A 481 16.70 -0.45 21.69
N ARG A 482 17.87 -1.05 21.86
CA ARG A 482 18.61 -1.13 23.14
C ARG A 482 19.91 -0.34 23.09
N THR A 483 20.05 0.50 22.05
CA THR A 483 21.21 1.33 21.84
C THR A 483 21.44 2.24 23.05
N SER A 484 22.61 2.12 23.68
CA SER A 484 22.97 2.88 24.88
C SER A 484 24.25 3.71 24.75
N GLU A 485 25.02 3.49 23.69
CA GLU A 485 26.30 4.14 23.39
C GLU A 485 26.22 4.87 22.04
N LEU A 486 26.97 5.98 21.88
CA LEU A 486 26.83 6.95 20.77
C LEU A 486 27.27 6.39 19.42
N ASP A 487 28.23 5.47 19.46
CA ASP A 487 28.92 4.86 18.34
C ASP A 487 28.42 3.45 18.05
N LYS A 488 27.39 2.97 18.78
CA LYS A 488 26.83 1.63 18.61
C LYS A 488 25.38 1.68 18.19
N ILE A 489 24.89 0.59 17.61
CA ILE A 489 23.49 0.36 17.29
C ILE A 489 23.10 -1.03 17.81
N ASP A 490 21.93 -1.14 18.42
CA ASP A 490 21.21 -2.39 18.70
C ASP A 490 19.72 -2.14 18.42
N LEU A 491 19.25 -2.63 17.28
CA LEU A 491 17.91 -2.40 16.76
C LEU A 491 17.31 -3.70 16.23
N GLN A 492 16.09 -4.01 16.64
CA GLN A 492 15.23 -4.96 15.98
C GLN A 492 13.96 -4.26 15.50
N PHE A 493 13.63 -4.44 14.23
CA PHE A 493 12.42 -3.94 13.60
C PHE A 493 11.68 -5.08 12.91
N ASP A 494 10.48 -5.40 13.36
CA ASP A 494 9.58 -6.36 12.73
C ASP A 494 8.42 -5.61 12.07
N ILE A 495 8.09 -5.98 10.84
CA ILE A 495 7.01 -5.40 10.06
C ILE A 495 6.14 -6.50 9.46
N ASP A 496 4.83 -6.28 9.40
CA ASP A 496 3.85 -7.17 8.81
C ASP A 496 2.87 -6.36 7.94
N GLY A 497 2.65 -6.82 6.70
CA GLY A 497 1.77 -6.16 5.73
C GLY A 497 2.29 -4.81 5.25
N LEU A 498 3.56 -4.71 4.83
CA LEU A 498 4.06 -3.53 4.10
C LEU A 498 3.42 -3.52 2.70
N ALA A 499 2.83 -2.40 2.30
CA ALA A 499 2.23 -2.24 0.98
C ALA A 499 2.38 -0.80 0.46
N ARG A 500 2.31 -0.65 -0.87
CA ARG A 500 2.20 0.65 -1.57
C ARG A 500 1.13 0.56 -2.65
N GLY A 501 0.05 1.31 -2.52
CA GLY A 501 -1.13 1.16 -3.39
C GLY A 501 -1.68 -0.27 -3.31
N ASP A 502 -1.88 -0.92 -4.46
CA ASP A 502 -2.38 -2.31 -4.54
C ASP A 502 -1.26 -3.37 -4.39
N THR A 503 0.02 -2.96 -4.34
CA THR A 503 1.15 -3.87 -4.25
C THR A 503 1.50 -4.18 -2.80
N VAL A 504 1.40 -5.45 -2.42
CA VAL A 504 1.78 -5.96 -1.10
C VAL A 504 3.22 -6.49 -1.15
N PHE A 505 4.10 -5.95 -0.30
CA PHE A 505 5.49 -6.39 -0.18
C PHE A 505 5.69 -7.45 0.90
N GLY A 506 4.68 -7.73 1.73
CA GLY A 506 4.70 -8.81 2.72
C GLY A 506 5.19 -8.37 4.10
N ARG A 507 5.99 -9.22 4.77
CA ARG A 507 6.46 -9.04 6.14
C ARG A 507 7.98 -9.20 6.23
N GLY A 508 8.60 -8.55 7.22
CA GLY A 508 10.04 -8.54 7.37
C GLY A 508 10.51 -8.43 8.82
N ARG A 509 11.73 -8.87 9.06
CA ARG A 509 12.48 -8.66 10.29
C ARG A 509 13.85 -8.12 9.93
N LEU A 510 14.19 -6.96 10.48
CA LEU A 510 15.51 -6.37 10.43
C LEU A 510 16.12 -6.42 11.83
N ARG A 511 17.36 -6.88 11.93
CA ARG A 511 18.22 -6.72 13.10
C ARG A 511 19.48 -5.99 12.68
N ALA A 512 19.88 -4.99 13.45
CA ALA A 512 21.10 -4.23 13.23
C ALA A 512 21.86 -4.13 14.55
N GLU A 513 23.11 -4.60 14.56
CA GLU A 513 24.00 -4.55 15.72
C GLU A 513 25.43 -4.16 15.29
N GLY A 514 26.15 -3.35 16.06
CA GLY A 514 27.54 -3.02 15.75
C GLY A 514 27.89 -1.55 15.97
N GLU A 515 29.04 -1.12 15.45
CA GLU A 515 29.45 0.28 15.50
C GLU A 515 28.90 1.05 14.29
N ILE A 516 28.71 2.37 14.38
CA ILE A 516 28.09 3.16 13.31
C ILE A 516 28.87 3.13 11.97
N ASP A 517 30.19 2.96 12.06
CA ASP A 517 31.08 2.80 10.91
C ASP A 517 31.09 1.35 10.36
N ALA A 518 30.48 0.40 11.08
CA ALA A 518 30.41 -1.03 10.74
C ALA A 518 29.25 -1.72 11.49
N ILE A 519 28.04 -1.59 10.98
CA ILE A 519 26.81 -2.17 11.52
C ILE A 519 26.51 -3.49 10.82
N ASP A 520 26.47 -4.59 11.56
CA ASP A 520 26.01 -5.88 11.06
C ASP A 520 24.47 -5.90 10.99
N VAL A 521 23.95 -6.02 9.78
CA VAL A 521 22.53 -6.01 9.46
C VAL A 521 22.09 -7.39 9.00
N HIS A 522 21.06 -7.94 9.62
CA HIS A 522 20.38 -9.16 9.22
C HIS A 522 18.93 -8.86 8.87
N ILE A 523 18.55 -9.15 7.62
CA ILE A 523 17.19 -8.98 7.12
C ILE A 523 16.63 -10.34 6.77
N ASP A 524 15.47 -10.69 7.31
CA ASP A 524 14.64 -11.78 6.83
C ASP A 524 13.34 -11.19 6.27
N TRP A 525 12.93 -11.64 5.08
CA TRP A 525 11.76 -11.10 4.37
C TRP A 525 10.89 -12.24 3.82
N TRP A 526 9.57 -12.07 3.87
CA TRP A 526 8.59 -13.02 3.37
C TRP A 526 7.49 -12.28 2.60
N ALA A 527 7.29 -12.66 1.35
CA ALA A 527 6.21 -12.15 0.49
C ALA A 527 5.62 -13.33 -0.29
N ASP A 528 4.38 -13.69 -0.04
CA ASP A 528 3.73 -14.88 -0.61
C ASP A 528 4.61 -16.15 -0.47
N GLU A 529 5.02 -16.77 -1.58
CA GLU A 529 5.93 -17.93 -1.58
C GLU A 529 7.42 -17.57 -1.62
N LEU A 530 7.76 -16.28 -1.73
CA LEU A 530 9.12 -15.77 -1.72
C LEU A 530 9.64 -15.61 -0.28
N ARG A 531 10.86 -16.10 -0.03
CA ARG A 531 11.58 -15.86 1.24
C ARG A 531 12.99 -15.36 0.95
N ALA A 532 13.35 -14.21 1.48
CA ALA A 532 14.71 -13.68 1.37
C ALA A 532 15.37 -13.61 2.74
N SER A 533 16.68 -13.85 2.80
CA SER A 533 17.49 -13.65 3.99
C SER A 533 18.82 -13.04 3.59
N THR A 534 19.23 -11.96 4.26
CA THR A 534 20.43 -11.19 3.94
C THR A 534 21.24 -10.93 5.19
N ARG A 535 22.57 -10.96 5.06
CA ARG A 535 23.52 -10.46 6.05
C ARG A 535 24.45 -9.46 5.38
N ALA A 536 24.48 -8.24 5.88
CA ALA A 536 25.30 -7.16 5.38
C ALA A 536 26.07 -6.50 6.52
N THR A 537 27.20 -5.87 6.19
CA THR A 537 27.84 -4.88 7.06
C THR A 537 27.70 -3.53 6.39
N VAL A 538 27.17 -2.53 7.10
CA VAL A 538 26.87 -1.20 6.54
C VAL A 538 27.53 -0.10 7.37
N ALA A 539 27.93 0.99 6.73
CA ALA A 539 28.42 2.20 7.37
C ALA A 539 27.45 3.34 7.05
N LEU A 540 27.09 4.12 8.06
CA LEU A 540 26.23 5.30 7.90
C LEU A 540 27.11 6.55 7.65
N GLY A 541 26.97 7.17 6.47
CA GLY A 541 27.51 8.49 6.17
C GLY A 541 26.48 9.60 6.43
N GLU A 542 26.84 10.85 6.12
CA GLU A 542 25.98 12.02 6.33
C GLU A 542 24.68 11.97 5.49
N ASP A 543 24.78 11.56 4.22
CA ASP A 543 23.64 11.45 3.27
C ASP A 543 23.57 10.10 2.53
N SER A 544 24.37 9.11 2.93
CA SER A 544 24.49 7.84 2.23
C SER A 544 24.82 6.68 3.14
N ILE A 545 24.26 5.51 2.84
CA ILE A 545 24.61 4.22 3.41
C ILE A 545 25.45 3.47 2.39
N VAL A 546 26.63 3.00 2.79
CA VAL A 546 27.45 2.10 1.98
C VAL A 546 27.61 0.78 2.71
N GLY A 547 27.64 -0.33 1.99
CA GLY A 547 27.75 -1.61 2.66
C GLY A 547 28.12 -2.77 1.75
N THR A 548 28.40 -3.89 2.40
CA THR A 548 28.71 -5.15 1.74
C THR A 548 27.77 -6.23 2.25
N VAL A 549 26.98 -6.81 1.35
CA VAL A 549 26.20 -8.02 1.60
C VAL A 549 27.14 -9.21 1.57
N SER A 550 27.42 -9.80 2.74
CA SER A 550 28.30 -10.96 2.85
C SER A 550 27.62 -12.27 2.43
N ARG A 551 26.30 -12.36 2.65
CA ARG A 551 25.46 -13.50 2.29
C ARG A 551 24.04 -13.04 1.99
N ALA A 552 23.45 -13.59 0.95
CA ALA A 552 22.02 -13.51 0.72
C ALA A 552 21.49 -14.82 0.17
N ASN A 553 20.29 -15.23 0.59
CA ASN A 553 19.55 -16.34 0.02
C ASN A 553 18.15 -15.86 -0.37
N LEU A 554 17.70 -16.26 -1.55
CA LEU A 554 16.35 -16.06 -2.06
C LEU A 554 15.75 -17.44 -2.34
N ILE A 555 14.66 -17.76 -1.67
CA ILE A 555 13.92 -19.01 -1.84
C ILE A 555 12.63 -18.65 -2.57
N GLU A 556 12.43 -19.27 -3.72
CA GLU A 556 11.22 -19.17 -4.53
C GLU A 556 10.73 -20.61 -4.79
N GLN A 557 9.41 -20.79 -4.86
CA GLN A 557 8.79 -22.12 -4.80
C GLN A 557 9.10 -23.02 -6.01
N TYR A 558 9.30 -22.45 -7.19
CA TYR A 558 9.52 -23.21 -8.42
C TYR A 558 11.00 -23.36 -8.75
N SER A 559 11.74 -22.24 -8.71
CA SER A 559 13.15 -22.19 -9.07
C SER A 559 14.05 -22.73 -7.96
N GLY A 560 13.64 -22.70 -6.69
CA GLY A 560 14.40 -23.23 -5.56
C GLY A 560 15.15 -22.15 -4.77
N THR A 561 16.36 -22.47 -4.28
CA THR A 561 17.14 -21.55 -3.42
C THR A 561 18.33 -20.95 -4.15
N TRP A 562 18.20 -19.68 -4.50
CA TRP A 562 19.27 -18.85 -5.03
C TRP A 562 20.14 -18.30 -3.91
N ARG A 563 21.46 -18.41 -4.05
CA ARG A 563 22.43 -17.92 -3.07
C ARG A 563 23.42 -16.99 -3.73
N LEU A 564 23.72 -15.88 -3.06
CA LEU A 564 24.79 -14.98 -3.47
C LEU A 564 26.13 -15.72 -3.44
N SER A 565 26.86 -15.74 -4.56
CA SER A 565 28.10 -16.51 -4.70
C SER A 565 29.34 -15.77 -4.18
N SER A 566 29.32 -14.43 -4.18
CA SER A 566 30.38 -13.56 -3.68
C SER A 566 29.80 -12.34 -2.98
N PRO A 567 30.52 -11.73 -2.01
CA PRO A 567 30.06 -10.51 -1.36
C PRO A 567 29.69 -9.42 -2.37
N LEU A 568 28.58 -8.74 -2.12
CA LEU A 568 28.01 -7.73 -3.00
C LEU A 568 28.12 -6.35 -2.34
N GLU A 569 28.74 -5.39 -3.03
CA GLU A 569 28.80 -4.00 -2.59
C GLU A 569 27.56 -3.23 -3.04
N PHE A 570 27.04 -2.37 -2.17
CA PHE A 570 25.95 -1.47 -2.50
C PHE A 570 26.12 -0.10 -1.85
N SER A 571 25.44 0.88 -2.42
CA SER A 571 25.27 2.21 -1.84
C SER A 571 23.80 2.65 -1.98
N ALA A 572 23.28 3.35 -0.98
CA ALA A 572 21.94 3.91 -0.97
C ALA A 572 21.98 5.32 -0.38
N GLY A 573 21.36 6.30 -1.02
CA GLY A 573 21.33 7.68 -0.53
C GLY A 573 20.33 8.53 -1.29
N THR A 574 20.48 9.85 -1.22
CA THR A 574 19.62 10.80 -1.95
C THR A 574 19.70 10.66 -3.46
N GLU A 575 20.83 10.17 -3.99
CA GLU A 575 21.00 9.85 -5.40
C GLU A 575 20.40 8.49 -5.81
N GLY A 576 19.77 7.74 -4.91
CA GLY A 576 19.19 6.42 -5.19
C GLY A 576 20.02 5.25 -4.68
N ILE A 577 19.70 4.05 -5.17
CA ILE A 577 20.33 2.78 -4.80
C ILE A 577 21.19 2.30 -5.97
N ARG A 578 22.45 1.98 -5.69
CA ARG A 578 23.37 1.37 -6.66
C ARG A 578 23.89 0.06 -6.09
N VAL A 579 23.74 -1.00 -6.87
CA VAL A 579 24.17 -2.36 -6.51
C VAL A 579 25.24 -2.81 -7.51
N ALA A 580 26.40 -3.20 -7.01
CA ALA A 580 27.51 -3.67 -7.83
C ALA A 580 27.18 -4.98 -8.55
N ALA A 581 27.99 -5.31 -9.55
CA ALA A 581 27.90 -6.58 -10.26
C ALA A 581 27.97 -7.76 -9.28
N ASN A 582 27.09 -8.75 -9.46
CA ASN A 582 27.03 -9.92 -8.58
C ASN A 582 26.54 -11.16 -9.31
N SER A 583 26.61 -12.31 -8.63
CA SER A 583 26.12 -13.57 -9.17
C SER A 583 25.37 -14.36 -8.10
N TRP A 584 24.22 -14.88 -8.48
CA TRP A 584 23.40 -15.78 -7.68
C TRP A 584 23.44 -17.18 -8.28
N VAL A 585 23.51 -18.20 -7.43
CA VAL A 585 23.63 -19.59 -7.85
C VAL A 585 22.52 -20.45 -7.25
N ASN A 586 22.02 -21.40 -8.03
CA ASN A 586 21.05 -22.39 -7.61
C ASN A 586 21.30 -23.72 -8.35
N GLY A 587 21.97 -24.66 -7.69
CA GLY A 587 22.53 -25.83 -8.37
C GLY A 587 23.56 -25.38 -9.41
N ASP A 588 23.36 -25.78 -10.66
CA ASP A 588 24.19 -25.38 -11.80
C ASP A 588 23.74 -24.05 -12.44
N ALA A 589 22.56 -23.52 -12.06
CA ALA A 589 22.03 -22.27 -12.57
C ALA A 589 22.81 -21.08 -11.99
N ILE A 590 23.14 -20.11 -12.85
CA ILE A 590 23.85 -18.89 -12.48
C ILE A 590 23.07 -17.70 -13.03
N LEU A 591 22.65 -16.78 -12.16
CA LEU A 591 22.11 -15.48 -12.53
C LEU A 591 23.18 -14.43 -12.25
N GLN A 592 23.81 -13.90 -13.28
CA GLN A 592 24.75 -12.80 -13.18
C GLN A 592 24.06 -11.48 -13.45
N HIS A 593 24.38 -10.50 -12.63
CA HIS A 593 23.83 -9.17 -12.70
C HIS A 593 24.99 -8.18 -12.90
N GLY A 594 24.91 -7.33 -13.92
CA GLY A 594 25.97 -6.39 -14.30
C GLY A 594 25.96 -5.11 -13.46
N HIS A 595 24.83 -4.41 -13.44
CA HIS A 595 24.62 -3.19 -12.65
C HIS A 595 23.12 -2.95 -12.48
N LEU A 596 22.74 -2.53 -11.26
CA LEU A 596 21.37 -2.18 -10.90
C LEU A 596 21.44 -0.80 -10.28
N VAL A 597 20.77 0.12 -10.94
CA VAL A 597 20.66 1.50 -10.52
C VAL A 597 19.18 1.79 -10.38
N ILE A 598 18.78 2.27 -9.21
CA ILE A 598 17.41 2.68 -8.90
C ILE A 598 17.47 4.13 -8.45
N THR A 599 17.06 5.06 -9.30
CA THR A 599 17.11 6.52 -9.05
C THR A 599 15.73 7.13 -9.24
N GLY A 600 15.00 7.32 -8.13
CA GLY A 600 13.65 7.90 -8.19
C GLY A 600 12.69 7.01 -8.98
N SER A 601 12.34 7.42 -10.20
CA SER A 601 11.48 6.69 -11.14
C SER A 601 12.25 5.90 -12.20
N GLU A 602 13.59 5.96 -12.19
CA GLU A 602 14.45 5.27 -13.14
C GLU A 602 14.96 3.94 -12.57
N LEU A 603 14.95 2.90 -13.40
CA LEU A 603 15.55 1.59 -13.13
C LEU A 603 16.31 1.14 -14.36
N GLU A 604 17.52 0.65 -14.17
CA GLU A 604 18.29 -0.04 -15.21
C GLU A 604 18.78 -1.39 -14.68
N LEU A 605 18.50 -2.46 -15.43
CA LEU A 605 18.85 -3.84 -15.09
C LEU A 605 19.47 -4.52 -16.31
N GLY A 606 20.72 -4.95 -16.17
CA GLY A 606 21.37 -5.89 -17.08
C GLY A 606 21.69 -7.20 -16.37
N ALA A 607 21.15 -8.32 -16.85
CA ALA A 607 21.36 -9.63 -16.24
C ALA A 607 21.49 -10.76 -17.29
N THR A 608 22.22 -11.80 -16.93
CA THR A 608 22.34 -13.04 -17.70
C THR A 608 22.01 -14.24 -16.82
N LEU A 609 21.20 -15.15 -17.32
CA LEU A 609 20.85 -16.42 -16.71
C LEU A 609 21.55 -17.52 -17.50
N SER A 610 22.30 -18.38 -16.83
CA SER A 610 23.02 -19.50 -17.45
C SER A 610 22.65 -20.81 -16.79
N ASN A 611 22.51 -21.87 -17.58
CA ASN A 611 22.26 -23.24 -17.15
C ASN A 611 21.06 -23.40 -16.18
N MET A 612 19.96 -22.68 -16.43
CA MET A 612 18.74 -22.83 -15.63
C MET A 612 18.05 -24.17 -15.95
N PRO A 613 17.94 -25.13 -15.02
CA PRO A 613 17.29 -26.40 -15.28
C PRO A 613 15.82 -26.19 -15.62
N LEU A 614 15.35 -26.70 -16.77
CA LEU A 614 13.94 -26.58 -17.16
C LEU A 614 13.01 -27.38 -16.24
N ALA A 615 13.55 -28.35 -15.50
CA ALA A 615 12.81 -29.14 -14.53
C ALA A 615 12.14 -28.32 -13.42
N VAL A 616 12.58 -27.08 -13.18
CA VAL A 616 11.91 -26.13 -12.27
C VAL A 616 10.47 -25.81 -12.67
N ALA A 617 10.13 -25.93 -13.97
CA ALA A 617 8.78 -25.71 -14.48
C ALA A 617 7.86 -26.93 -14.30
N ASN A 618 8.39 -28.12 -13.98
CA ASN A 618 7.60 -29.36 -13.92
C ASN A 618 6.48 -29.32 -12.86
N ASN A 619 6.66 -28.54 -11.79
CA ASN A 619 5.60 -28.37 -10.77
C ASN A 619 4.39 -27.58 -11.27
N ALA A 620 4.53 -26.85 -12.39
CA ALA A 620 3.46 -26.10 -13.02
C ALA A 620 2.86 -26.84 -14.23
N LEU A 621 3.46 -27.97 -14.65
CA LEU A 621 2.99 -28.78 -15.78
C LEU A 621 2.12 -29.94 -15.28
N PRO A 622 1.21 -30.47 -16.13
CA PRO A 622 0.49 -31.71 -15.84
C PRO A 622 1.46 -32.88 -15.61
N ASP A 623 1.10 -33.83 -14.75
CA ASP A 623 1.93 -35.03 -14.46
C ASP A 623 2.30 -35.84 -15.72
N SER A 624 1.52 -35.70 -16.79
CA SER A 624 1.78 -36.34 -18.09
C SER A 624 2.92 -35.71 -18.89
N ILE A 625 3.46 -34.56 -18.47
CA ILE A 625 4.51 -33.82 -19.18
C ILE A 625 5.65 -33.53 -18.20
N ARG A 626 6.87 -33.91 -18.58
CA ARG A 626 8.08 -33.59 -17.83
C ARG A 626 9.10 -32.96 -18.76
N LEU A 627 9.68 -31.84 -18.34
CA LEU A 627 10.77 -31.16 -19.04
C LEU A 627 12.12 -31.51 -18.44
N GLY A 628 13.11 -31.64 -19.32
CA GLY A 628 14.53 -31.76 -19.05
C GLY A 628 15.33 -30.72 -19.84
N GLY A 629 16.64 -30.71 -19.65
CA GLY A 629 17.51 -29.74 -20.29
C GLY A 629 17.65 -28.43 -19.51
N PHE A 630 18.25 -27.44 -20.18
CA PHE A 630 18.65 -26.18 -19.58
C PHE A 630 18.30 -24.99 -20.47
N ALA A 631 18.02 -23.86 -19.84
CA ALA A 631 17.82 -22.58 -20.50
C ALA A 631 18.90 -21.57 -20.14
N ASN A 632 19.16 -20.67 -21.07
CA ASN A 632 19.95 -19.48 -20.88
C ASN A 632 19.11 -18.27 -21.28
N ALA A 633 19.35 -17.12 -20.63
CA ALA A 633 18.69 -15.89 -20.98
C ALA A 633 19.60 -14.67 -20.85
N ASP A 634 19.49 -13.72 -21.77
CA ASP A 634 20.03 -12.37 -21.62
C ASP A 634 18.88 -11.39 -21.42
N ILE A 635 18.98 -10.53 -20.41
CA ILE A 635 17.91 -9.62 -19.97
C ILE A 635 18.49 -8.21 -19.90
N SER A 636 17.89 -7.28 -20.64
CA SER A 636 18.12 -5.84 -20.51
C SER A 636 16.78 -5.17 -20.28
N LEU A 637 16.60 -4.51 -19.14
CA LEU A 637 15.38 -3.80 -18.80
C LEU A 637 15.71 -2.41 -18.30
N GLN A 638 14.98 -1.43 -18.81
CA GLN A 638 15.03 -0.05 -18.37
C GLN A 638 13.61 0.40 -18.04
N ARG A 639 13.51 1.23 -17.00
CA ARG A 639 12.31 1.97 -16.68
C ARG A 639 12.68 3.43 -16.53
N GLN A 640 11.91 4.32 -17.15
CA GLN A 640 11.98 5.75 -16.91
C GLN A 640 10.55 6.24 -16.65
N ASP A 641 10.33 6.88 -15.50
CA ASP A 641 8.99 7.20 -14.97
C ASP A 641 8.13 5.95 -14.71
N GLU A 642 7.27 5.60 -15.66
CA GLU A 642 6.42 4.40 -15.63
C GLU A 642 6.53 3.57 -16.90
N THR A 643 7.37 4.02 -17.83
CA THR A 643 7.60 3.38 -19.12
C THR A 643 8.71 2.35 -19.01
N TRP A 644 8.42 1.12 -19.38
CA TRP A 644 9.39 0.04 -19.49
C TRP A 644 9.92 -0.03 -20.92
N THR A 645 11.20 -0.34 -21.09
CA THR A 645 11.83 -0.69 -22.37
C THR A 645 12.85 -1.80 -22.13
N GLY A 646 13.16 -2.59 -23.14
CA GLY A 646 14.18 -3.61 -22.99
C GLY A 646 14.09 -4.80 -23.95
N ASP A 647 14.96 -5.76 -23.71
CA ASP A 647 15.11 -6.97 -24.51
C ASP A 647 15.26 -8.20 -23.60
N LEU A 648 14.63 -9.30 -24.00
CA LEU A 648 14.81 -10.63 -23.43
C LEU A 648 15.18 -11.58 -24.55
N HIS A 649 16.33 -12.25 -24.42
CA HIS A 649 16.76 -13.31 -25.33
C HIS A 649 16.85 -14.62 -24.57
N TRP A 650 15.85 -15.49 -24.72
CA TRP A 650 15.78 -16.79 -24.09
C TRP A 650 16.18 -17.89 -25.08
N ARG A 651 17.05 -18.80 -24.66
CA ARG A 651 17.64 -19.86 -25.50
C ARG A 651 17.61 -21.19 -24.76
N GLN A 652 17.01 -22.19 -25.37
CA GLN A 652 17.08 -23.60 -24.93
C GLN A 652 17.63 -24.42 -26.08
N ASN A 653 18.57 -25.30 -25.75
CA ASN A 653 19.10 -26.28 -26.70
C ASN A 653 18.95 -27.67 -26.09
N ASP A 654 18.72 -28.68 -26.92
CA ASP A 654 18.64 -30.08 -26.51
C ASP A 654 17.66 -30.29 -25.33
N THR A 655 16.45 -29.75 -25.46
CA THR A 655 15.41 -29.85 -24.43
C THR A 655 14.63 -31.14 -24.60
N ASP A 656 14.70 -32.01 -23.59
CA ASP A 656 13.94 -33.25 -23.57
C ASP A 656 12.54 -32.99 -23.00
N VAL A 657 11.50 -33.43 -23.71
CA VAL A 657 10.12 -33.45 -23.22
C VAL A 657 9.66 -34.89 -23.14
N TRP A 658 9.40 -35.37 -21.94
CA TRP A 658 8.83 -36.69 -21.73
C TRP A 658 7.32 -36.59 -21.55
N LEU A 659 6.61 -37.31 -22.40
CA LEU A 659 5.18 -37.51 -22.33
C LEU A 659 4.88 -38.87 -21.71
N SER A 660 4.04 -38.90 -20.69
CA SER A 660 3.66 -40.14 -20.00
C SER A 660 2.16 -40.24 -19.76
N GLN A 661 1.61 -41.43 -19.95
CA GLN A 661 0.25 -41.79 -19.56
C GLN A 661 0.23 -43.17 -18.88
N PRO A 662 -0.69 -43.43 -17.93
CA PRO A 662 -0.83 -44.74 -17.31
C PRO A 662 -1.08 -45.84 -18.37
N GLY A 663 -0.22 -46.86 -18.39
CA GLY A 663 -0.35 -48.00 -19.30
C GLY A 663 0.26 -47.80 -20.69
N VAL A 664 0.80 -46.62 -21.01
CA VAL A 664 1.52 -46.32 -22.25
C VAL A 664 3.01 -46.15 -21.94
N GLN A 665 3.89 -46.56 -22.87
CA GLN A 665 5.32 -46.32 -22.73
C GLN A 665 5.61 -44.82 -22.80
N GLU A 666 6.47 -44.31 -21.91
CA GLU A 666 6.91 -42.90 -21.94
C GLU A 666 7.52 -42.59 -23.31
N PHE A 667 7.08 -41.48 -23.92
CA PHE A 667 7.57 -41.00 -25.21
C PHE A 667 8.42 -39.76 -24.98
N GLN A 668 9.63 -39.76 -25.53
CA GLN A 668 10.53 -38.62 -25.46
C GLN A 668 10.47 -37.84 -26.77
N ILE A 669 10.24 -36.55 -26.66
CA ILE A 669 10.38 -35.58 -27.74
C ILE A 669 11.65 -34.79 -27.47
N ASP A 670 12.48 -34.66 -28.50
CA ASP A 670 13.68 -33.84 -28.42
C ASP A 670 13.37 -32.48 -29.05
N ILE A 671 13.73 -31.38 -28.37
CA ILE A 671 13.59 -30.01 -28.89
C ILE A 671 15.03 -29.47 -29.02
N PRO A 672 15.69 -29.65 -30.19
CA PRO A 672 17.05 -29.20 -30.39
C PRO A 672 17.23 -27.70 -30.18
N VAL A 673 16.22 -26.92 -30.56
CA VAL A 673 16.24 -25.46 -30.47
C VAL A 673 14.87 -24.93 -30.03
N PHE A 674 14.87 -24.14 -28.96
CA PHE A 674 13.77 -23.24 -28.63
C PHE A 674 14.32 -21.86 -28.29
N ASN A 675 14.02 -20.89 -29.16
CA ASN A 675 14.44 -19.51 -29.00
C ASN A 675 13.21 -18.64 -28.78
N PHE A 676 13.27 -17.77 -27.79
CA PHE A 676 12.22 -16.79 -27.53
C PHE A 676 12.85 -15.42 -27.31
N ASP A 677 12.48 -14.47 -28.16
CA ASP A 677 12.96 -13.10 -28.16
C ASP A 677 11.79 -12.16 -27.88
N VAL A 678 11.97 -11.24 -26.94
CA VAL A 678 11.01 -10.17 -26.66
C VAL A 678 11.73 -8.84 -26.76
N HIS A 679 11.15 -7.90 -27.49
CA HIS A 679 11.56 -6.51 -27.51
C HIS A 679 10.40 -5.67 -26.98
N LEU A 680 10.67 -4.93 -25.92
CA LEU A 680 9.70 -4.11 -25.22
C LEU A 680 10.01 -2.64 -25.50
N ASP A 681 9.02 -1.93 -26.04
CA ASP A 681 9.12 -0.50 -26.32
C ASP A 681 8.32 0.32 -25.29
N ALA A 682 8.38 1.64 -25.39
CA ALA A 682 7.75 2.54 -24.42
C ALA A 682 6.21 2.44 -24.38
N THR A 683 5.59 1.76 -25.34
CA THR A 683 4.14 1.62 -25.44
C THR A 683 3.71 0.17 -25.37
N GLY A 684 4.35 -0.71 -26.13
CA GLY A 684 3.97 -2.10 -26.33
C GLY A 684 5.17 -3.05 -26.37
N ALA A 685 5.00 -4.17 -27.06
CA ALA A 685 6.01 -5.20 -27.15
C ALA A 685 5.87 -6.02 -28.44
N THR A 686 7.00 -6.52 -28.93
CA THR A 686 7.06 -7.54 -29.95
C THR A 686 7.74 -8.79 -29.40
N ALA A 687 7.30 -9.96 -29.82
CA ALA A 687 7.93 -11.22 -29.45
C ALA A 687 8.04 -12.16 -30.64
N ARG A 688 9.10 -12.97 -30.66
CA ARG A 688 9.36 -14.00 -31.67
C ARG A 688 9.76 -15.28 -30.96
N ALA A 689 9.02 -16.37 -31.17
CA ALA A 689 9.39 -17.70 -30.71
C ALA A 689 9.66 -18.61 -31.92
N GLU A 690 10.78 -19.33 -31.88
CA GLU A 690 11.13 -20.34 -32.87
C GLU A 690 11.36 -21.66 -32.14
N ILE A 691 10.74 -22.73 -32.63
CA ILE A 691 10.84 -24.06 -32.08
C ILE A 691 11.13 -25.07 -33.19
N GLU A 692 12.13 -25.89 -32.96
CA GLU A 692 12.43 -27.08 -33.76
C GLU A 692 12.24 -28.28 -32.85
N VAL A 693 11.40 -29.22 -33.28
CA VAL A 693 11.04 -30.42 -32.53
C VAL A 693 11.37 -31.63 -33.38
N GLU A 694 12.11 -32.57 -32.79
CA GLU A 694 12.39 -33.87 -33.38
C GLU A 694 11.43 -34.94 -32.81
N PRO A 695 10.80 -35.75 -33.69
CA PRO A 695 10.91 -35.67 -35.14
C PRO A 695 9.98 -34.62 -35.78
N GLY A 696 10.56 -33.77 -36.64
CA GLY A 696 9.89 -33.20 -37.81
C GLY A 696 8.79 -32.18 -37.57
N LEU A 697 8.85 -31.32 -36.55
CA LEU A 697 7.98 -30.14 -36.41
C LEU A 697 8.81 -28.86 -36.26
N ASP A 698 8.53 -27.88 -37.11
CA ASP A 698 9.07 -26.53 -37.05
C ASP A 698 7.92 -25.54 -36.76
N GLY A 699 8.16 -24.60 -35.86
CA GLY A 699 7.20 -23.57 -35.49
C GLY A 699 7.82 -22.18 -35.36
N LEU A 700 7.09 -21.18 -35.85
CA LEU A 700 7.39 -19.76 -35.68
C LEU A 700 6.15 -19.05 -35.14
N LEU A 701 6.31 -18.36 -34.02
CA LEU A 701 5.31 -17.48 -33.45
C LEU A 701 5.85 -16.05 -33.46
N GLU A 702 5.13 -15.13 -34.10
CA GLU A 702 5.41 -13.69 -34.03
C GLU A 702 4.24 -13.01 -33.34
N VAL A 703 4.51 -12.11 -32.39
CA VAL A 703 3.52 -11.40 -31.60
C VAL A 703 3.87 -9.92 -31.57
N SER A 704 2.86 -9.06 -31.64
CA SER A 704 2.96 -7.61 -31.46
C SER A 704 1.76 -7.13 -30.65
N VAL A 705 2.02 -6.30 -29.65
CA VAL A 705 0.99 -5.54 -28.91
C VAL A 705 1.41 -4.08 -28.90
N ASP A 706 0.47 -3.19 -29.16
CA ASP A 706 0.74 -1.74 -29.20
C ASP A 706 0.73 -1.11 -27.79
N GLU A 707 0.14 -1.82 -26.81
CA GLU A 707 0.05 -1.40 -25.42
C GLU A 707 0.27 -2.58 -24.46
N LEU A 708 1.00 -2.38 -23.36
CA LEU A 708 1.17 -3.38 -22.29
C LEU A 708 -0.05 -3.45 -21.37
N SER A 709 -1.18 -3.92 -21.91
CA SER A 709 -2.46 -4.07 -21.20
C SER A 709 -3.16 -5.39 -21.55
N PRO A 710 -3.84 -6.07 -20.60
CA PRO A 710 -4.62 -7.28 -20.89
C PRO A 710 -5.76 -7.09 -21.89
N ASP A 711 -6.18 -5.83 -22.09
CA ASP A 711 -7.27 -5.45 -22.97
C ASP A 711 -6.76 -4.83 -24.29
N ALA A 712 -5.44 -4.72 -24.47
CA ALA A 712 -4.82 -4.20 -25.70
C ALA A 712 -5.05 -5.11 -26.90
N GLU A 713 -5.09 -4.55 -28.11
CA GLU A 713 -5.17 -5.33 -29.34
C GLU A 713 -3.84 -6.09 -29.55
N LEU A 714 -3.96 -7.40 -29.71
CA LEU A 714 -2.90 -8.36 -29.96
C LEU A 714 -2.89 -8.70 -31.45
N LEU A 715 -1.72 -8.64 -32.08
CA LEU A 715 -1.48 -9.18 -33.40
C LEU A 715 -0.46 -10.31 -33.29
N ALA A 716 -0.91 -11.55 -33.44
CA ALA A 716 -0.01 -12.70 -33.51
C ALA A 716 -0.12 -13.44 -34.83
N ARG A 717 0.95 -14.11 -35.24
CA ARG A 717 0.98 -15.05 -36.35
C ARG A 717 1.73 -16.30 -35.93
N LEU A 718 1.05 -17.43 -35.93
CA LEU A 718 1.59 -18.76 -35.72
C LEU A 718 1.73 -19.44 -37.07
N GLN A 719 2.95 -19.88 -37.39
CA GLN A 719 3.23 -20.73 -38.53
C GLN A 719 3.85 -22.02 -38.00
N PHE A 720 3.32 -23.17 -38.40
CA PHE A 720 4.01 -24.44 -38.11
C PHE A 720 3.89 -25.39 -39.29
N SER A 721 4.89 -26.26 -39.42
CA SER A 721 4.91 -27.35 -40.38
C SER A 721 5.54 -28.58 -39.77
N GLY A 722 4.94 -29.74 -39.98
CA GLY A 722 5.56 -31.00 -39.59
C GLY A 722 4.99 -32.20 -40.33
N SER A 723 5.65 -33.35 -40.20
CA SER A 723 5.23 -34.59 -40.89
C SER A 723 5.23 -35.84 -40.03
N GLU A 724 5.82 -35.79 -38.83
CA GLU A 724 5.96 -36.93 -37.93
C GLU A 724 5.24 -36.61 -36.62
N TRP A 725 4.28 -37.47 -36.24
CA TRP A 725 3.33 -37.18 -35.16
C TRP A 725 3.18 -38.34 -34.17
N ASP A 726 4.21 -39.18 -34.04
CA ASP A 726 4.23 -40.37 -33.18
C ASP A 726 4.02 -40.05 -31.68
N TRP A 727 4.17 -38.79 -31.29
CA TRP A 727 3.89 -38.31 -29.94
C TRP A 727 2.39 -38.03 -29.67
N ILE A 728 1.57 -37.81 -30.71
CA ILE A 728 0.13 -37.55 -30.56
C ILE A 728 -0.61 -38.73 -29.89
N PRO A 729 -0.39 -40.00 -30.27
CA PRO A 729 -1.02 -41.15 -29.63
C PRO A 729 -0.76 -41.26 -28.12
N VAL A 730 0.35 -40.70 -27.60
CA VAL A 730 0.64 -40.68 -26.16
C VAL A 730 -0.26 -39.69 -25.42
N LEU A 731 -0.73 -38.63 -26.11
CA LEU A 731 -1.68 -37.66 -25.55
C LEU A 731 -3.14 -38.10 -25.79
N LEU A 732 -3.41 -38.73 -26.92
CA LEU A 732 -4.74 -39.17 -27.37
C LEU A 732 -4.73 -40.67 -27.69
N PRO A 733 -4.84 -41.55 -26.69
CA PRO A 733 -4.72 -43.02 -26.87
C PRO A 733 -5.87 -43.64 -27.68
N GLU A 734 -6.95 -42.89 -27.93
CA GLU A 734 -8.05 -43.31 -28.81
C GLU A 734 -7.66 -43.31 -30.30
N ILE A 735 -6.54 -42.67 -30.66
CA ILE A 735 -5.98 -42.63 -32.00
C ILE A 735 -4.54 -43.13 -32.01
N ASP A 736 -4.10 -43.65 -33.15
CA ASP A 736 -2.78 -44.22 -33.36
C ASP A 736 -2.32 -43.95 -34.80
N ASP A 737 -1.04 -44.20 -35.09
CA ASP A 737 -0.45 -44.11 -36.44
C ASP A 737 -0.77 -42.80 -37.19
N VAL A 738 -0.60 -41.67 -36.49
CA VAL A 738 -0.84 -40.33 -37.03
C VAL A 738 0.34 -39.92 -37.91
N GLN A 739 0.13 -39.84 -39.22
CA GLN A 739 1.18 -39.46 -40.17
C GLN A 739 0.72 -38.41 -41.17
N GLY A 740 1.67 -37.82 -41.91
CA GLY A 740 1.40 -36.91 -43.03
C GLY A 740 1.75 -35.46 -42.73
N ALA A 741 1.83 -34.64 -43.77
CA ALA A 741 2.26 -33.25 -43.65
C ALA A 741 1.13 -32.38 -43.10
N ILE A 742 1.33 -31.77 -41.92
CA ILE A 742 0.45 -30.74 -41.36
C ILE A 742 1.14 -29.39 -41.48
N THR A 743 0.44 -28.41 -42.04
CA THR A 743 0.89 -27.02 -42.12
C THR A 743 -0.20 -26.10 -41.60
N ALA A 744 0.17 -25.05 -40.86
CA ALA A 744 -0.78 -24.03 -40.46
C ALA A 744 -0.18 -22.62 -40.58
N ASP A 745 -1.02 -21.65 -40.90
CA ASP A 745 -0.73 -20.21 -40.86
C ASP A 745 -1.95 -19.52 -40.24
N VAL A 746 -1.85 -19.26 -38.93
CA VAL A 746 -2.94 -18.74 -38.10
C VAL A 746 -2.56 -17.35 -37.60
N ARG A 747 -3.42 -16.38 -37.83
CA ARG A 747 -3.33 -15.03 -37.27
C ARG A 747 -4.28 -14.90 -36.09
N VAL A 748 -3.83 -14.24 -35.04
CA VAL A 748 -4.61 -13.93 -33.85
C VAL A 748 -4.76 -12.42 -33.74
N GLY A 749 -5.99 -11.94 -33.64
CA GLY A 749 -6.39 -10.56 -33.40
C GLY A 749 -7.13 -10.40 -32.06
N GLY A 750 -7.67 -9.20 -31.78
CA GLY A 750 -8.46 -8.96 -30.56
C GLY A 750 -7.61 -8.78 -29.32
N SER A 751 -8.19 -8.90 -28.13
CA SER A 751 -7.42 -8.78 -26.88
C SER A 751 -6.94 -10.13 -26.38
N PRO A 752 -5.88 -10.21 -25.56
CA PRO A 752 -5.47 -11.45 -24.89
C PRO A 752 -6.61 -12.16 -24.13
N ARG A 753 -7.64 -11.42 -23.69
CA ARG A 753 -8.84 -11.98 -23.02
C ARG A 753 -9.93 -12.46 -23.96
N SER A 754 -9.92 -12.04 -25.22
CA SER A 754 -10.91 -12.42 -26.23
C SER A 754 -10.23 -12.47 -27.60
N PRO A 755 -9.35 -13.46 -27.81
CA PRO A 755 -8.58 -13.57 -29.04
C PRO A 755 -9.50 -13.97 -30.20
N ARG A 756 -9.26 -13.39 -31.37
CA ARG A 756 -9.94 -13.74 -32.62
C ARG A 756 -8.98 -14.49 -33.54
N LEU A 757 -9.33 -15.69 -33.99
CA LEU A 757 -8.48 -16.58 -34.78
C LEU A 757 -8.87 -16.57 -36.25
N HIS A 758 -7.91 -16.29 -37.16
CA HIS A 758 -8.12 -16.32 -38.60
C HIS A 758 -6.96 -17.01 -39.33
N GLY A 759 -7.23 -17.98 -40.20
CA GLY A 759 -6.17 -18.65 -40.95
C GLY A 759 -6.55 -20.02 -41.47
N ASP A 760 -5.54 -20.75 -41.95
CA ASP A 760 -5.72 -22.08 -42.54
C ASP A 760 -4.83 -23.12 -41.85
N LEU A 761 -5.38 -24.31 -41.63
CA LEU A 761 -4.65 -25.53 -41.26
C LEU A 761 -4.91 -26.59 -42.33
N ARG A 762 -3.85 -27.25 -42.81
CA ARG A 762 -3.94 -28.32 -43.81
C ARG A 762 -3.21 -29.55 -43.33
N TRP A 763 -3.86 -30.70 -43.43
CA TRP A 763 -3.27 -32.01 -43.25
C TRP A 763 -3.34 -32.75 -44.59
N GLN A 764 -2.20 -33.14 -45.15
CA GLN A 764 -2.11 -33.72 -46.48
C GLN A 764 -1.39 -35.07 -46.45
N GLN A 765 -1.84 -35.98 -47.31
CA GLN A 765 -1.31 -37.36 -47.37
C GLN A 765 -1.31 -38.03 -45.99
N GLY A 766 -2.34 -37.74 -45.20
CA GLY A 766 -2.41 -38.19 -43.83
C GLY A 766 -2.81 -39.65 -43.68
N GLN A 767 -2.43 -40.21 -42.54
CA GLN A 767 -2.86 -41.52 -42.07
C GLN A 767 -3.29 -41.42 -40.61
N LEU A 768 -4.32 -42.17 -40.26
CA LEU A 768 -4.86 -42.24 -38.90
C LEU A 768 -5.44 -43.63 -38.65
N ALA A 769 -4.99 -44.30 -37.61
CA ALA A 769 -5.63 -45.49 -37.10
C ALA A 769 -6.48 -45.15 -35.87
N ILE A 770 -7.68 -45.73 -35.80
CA ILE A 770 -8.49 -45.73 -34.57
C ILE A 770 -8.45 -47.17 -34.08
N PRO A 771 -7.67 -47.50 -33.03
CA PRO A 771 -7.45 -48.89 -32.61
C PRO A 771 -8.75 -49.66 -32.36
N SER A 772 -9.78 -49.00 -31.81
CA SER A 772 -11.09 -49.62 -31.55
C SER A 772 -11.83 -50.03 -32.83
N LEU A 773 -11.55 -49.40 -33.97
CA LEU A 773 -12.16 -49.73 -35.26
C LEU A 773 -11.34 -50.75 -36.07
N ASN A 774 -10.02 -50.80 -35.83
CA ASN A 774 -9.05 -51.59 -36.60
C ASN A 774 -9.18 -51.38 -38.13
N ALA A 775 -9.64 -50.21 -38.55
CA ALA A 775 -9.81 -49.80 -39.93
C ALA A 775 -9.08 -48.46 -40.12
N PRO A 776 -7.82 -48.46 -40.62
CA PRO A 776 -7.06 -47.23 -40.77
C PRO A 776 -7.63 -46.37 -41.89
N LEU A 777 -7.61 -45.05 -41.67
CA LEU A 777 -7.90 -44.05 -42.68
C LEU A 777 -6.58 -43.64 -43.34
N THR A 778 -6.54 -43.67 -44.67
CA THR A 778 -5.37 -43.29 -45.48
C THR A 778 -5.73 -42.19 -46.48
N ASP A 779 -4.72 -41.59 -47.12
CA ASP A 779 -4.89 -40.51 -48.10
C ASP A 779 -5.75 -39.34 -47.55
N ILE A 780 -5.57 -39.04 -46.26
CA ILE A 780 -6.32 -37.98 -45.58
C ILE A 780 -5.85 -36.63 -46.13
N ASP A 781 -6.77 -35.87 -46.70
CA ASP A 781 -6.57 -34.46 -47.03
C ASP A 781 -7.66 -33.66 -46.31
N VAL A 782 -7.28 -32.88 -45.29
CA VAL A 782 -8.18 -32.03 -44.50
C VAL A 782 -7.69 -30.58 -44.60
N THR A 783 -8.63 -29.66 -44.80
CA THR A 783 -8.41 -28.22 -44.70
C THR A 783 -9.39 -27.64 -43.69
N VAL A 784 -8.87 -26.93 -42.70
CA VAL A 784 -9.63 -26.11 -41.76
C VAL A 784 -9.34 -24.65 -42.09
N THR A 785 -10.37 -23.86 -42.31
CA THR A 785 -10.27 -22.42 -42.57
C THR A 785 -11.09 -21.67 -41.54
N ALA A 786 -10.42 -20.89 -40.69
CA ALA A 786 -11.04 -20.00 -39.71
C ALA A 786 -11.26 -18.60 -40.30
N ASP A 787 -12.43 -18.03 -40.12
CA ASP A 787 -12.77 -16.68 -40.59
C ASP A 787 -12.49 -15.62 -39.52
N SER A 788 -13.10 -14.42 -39.63
CA SER A 788 -12.85 -13.32 -38.70
C SER A 788 -13.77 -13.29 -37.48
N ASP A 789 -14.81 -14.14 -37.46
CA ASP A 789 -15.87 -14.16 -36.45
C ASP A 789 -15.68 -15.31 -35.44
N ASP A 790 -14.47 -15.89 -35.37
CA ASP A 790 -14.14 -17.09 -34.59
C ASP A 790 -14.92 -18.36 -35.03
N ASP A 791 -15.40 -18.37 -36.27
CA ASP A 791 -15.97 -19.55 -36.90
C ASP A 791 -14.94 -20.22 -37.81
N ALA A 792 -15.04 -21.54 -37.99
CA ALA A 792 -14.20 -22.26 -38.94
C ALA A 792 -14.97 -23.30 -39.75
N SER A 793 -14.61 -23.44 -41.02
CA SER A 793 -15.07 -24.53 -41.88
C SER A 793 -14.01 -25.63 -41.98
N ILE A 794 -14.44 -26.89 -41.94
CA ILE A 794 -13.61 -28.08 -42.10
C ILE A 794 -14.06 -28.80 -43.36
N ILE A 795 -13.15 -29.04 -44.31
CA ILE A 795 -13.42 -29.88 -45.47
C ILE A 795 -12.36 -30.96 -45.51
N GLY A 796 -12.80 -32.22 -45.56
CA GLY A 796 -11.92 -33.37 -45.51
C GLY A 796 -12.31 -34.46 -46.50
N LYS A 797 -11.31 -35.24 -46.92
CA LYS A 797 -11.52 -36.54 -47.57
C LYS A 797 -10.53 -37.56 -47.01
N ALA A 798 -10.93 -38.83 -47.03
CA ALA A 798 -10.08 -39.96 -46.65
C ALA A 798 -10.49 -41.22 -47.41
N THR A 799 -9.57 -42.18 -47.47
CA THR A 799 -9.81 -43.54 -47.99
C THR A 799 -9.94 -44.51 -46.81
N ALA A 800 -10.93 -45.39 -46.85
CA ALA A 800 -11.17 -46.41 -45.81
C ALA A 800 -11.42 -47.79 -46.46
N GLY A 801 -10.43 -48.70 -46.40
CA GLY A 801 -10.52 -50.05 -46.99
C GLY A 801 -10.81 -50.10 -48.50
N GLY A 802 -10.46 -49.03 -49.23
CA GLY A 802 -10.73 -48.86 -50.66
C GLY A 802 -12.00 -48.05 -51.00
N GLY A 803 -12.85 -47.75 -50.01
CA GLY A 803 -13.95 -46.79 -50.14
C GLY A 803 -13.52 -45.36 -49.85
N THR A 804 -14.43 -44.41 -50.03
CA THR A 804 -14.17 -42.98 -49.81
C THR A 804 -15.02 -42.41 -48.69
N LEU A 805 -14.45 -41.48 -47.91
CA LEU A 805 -15.12 -40.67 -46.91
C LEU A 805 -14.91 -39.19 -47.23
N LEU A 806 -15.97 -38.41 -47.12
CA LEU A 806 -16.00 -36.97 -47.26
C LEU A 806 -16.53 -36.36 -45.96
N LEU A 807 -15.91 -35.28 -45.53
CA LEU A 807 -16.24 -34.54 -44.33
C LEU A 807 -16.47 -33.07 -44.70
N ASP A 808 -17.60 -32.52 -44.28
CA ASP A 808 -17.94 -31.10 -44.39
C ASP A 808 -18.44 -30.62 -43.03
N GLY A 809 -17.70 -29.73 -42.38
CA GLY A 809 -17.96 -29.33 -41.01
C GLY A 809 -17.88 -27.83 -40.78
N ARG A 810 -18.54 -27.38 -39.73
CA ARG A 810 -18.47 -26.04 -39.17
C ARG A 810 -18.16 -26.12 -37.68
N LEU A 811 -17.29 -25.23 -37.23
CA LEU A 811 -16.98 -24.96 -35.85
C LEU A 811 -17.39 -23.51 -35.57
N GLU A 812 -18.00 -23.27 -34.42
CA GLU A 812 -18.40 -21.93 -33.97
C GLU A 812 -17.69 -21.60 -32.66
N ASP A 813 -17.35 -20.33 -32.45
CA ASP A 813 -16.65 -19.82 -31.27
C ASP A 813 -15.35 -20.59 -30.94
N ILE A 814 -14.49 -20.84 -31.94
CA ILE A 814 -13.31 -21.73 -31.81
C ILE A 814 -12.29 -21.29 -30.75
N ALA A 815 -12.28 -20.00 -30.39
CA ALA A 815 -11.41 -19.43 -29.36
C ALA A 815 -12.01 -19.47 -27.95
N GLN A 816 -13.27 -19.90 -27.78
CA GLN A 816 -14.02 -19.84 -26.52
C GLN A 816 -14.28 -21.23 -25.90
N ALA A 817 -14.62 -21.24 -24.61
CA ALA A 817 -15.03 -22.45 -23.91
C ALA A 817 -16.41 -22.98 -24.38
N THR A 818 -17.23 -22.13 -25.00
CA THR A 818 -18.59 -22.42 -25.49
C THR A 818 -18.64 -23.08 -26.86
N ARG A 819 -17.48 -23.36 -27.48
CA ARG A 819 -17.36 -23.89 -28.84
C ARG A 819 -18.37 -24.99 -29.18
N SER A 820 -19.01 -24.85 -30.34
CA SER A 820 -19.91 -25.84 -30.93
C SER A 820 -19.39 -26.33 -32.27
N PHE A 821 -19.86 -27.50 -32.69
CA PHE A 821 -19.51 -28.08 -33.98
C PHE A 821 -20.73 -28.72 -34.65
N SER A 822 -20.70 -28.78 -35.98
CA SER A 822 -21.60 -29.57 -36.83
C SER A 822 -20.80 -30.13 -37.99
N VAL A 823 -20.85 -31.44 -38.21
CA VAL A 823 -20.05 -32.16 -39.20
C VAL A 823 -20.95 -33.13 -39.96
N ASP A 824 -21.01 -32.98 -41.28
CA ASP A 824 -21.61 -33.93 -42.20
C ASP A 824 -20.54 -34.90 -42.71
N ILE A 825 -20.77 -36.19 -42.54
CA ILE A 825 -19.91 -37.29 -42.98
C ILE A 825 -20.65 -38.09 -44.04
N LYS A 826 -20.09 -38.13 -45.24
CA LYS A 826 -20.61 -38.92 -46.37
C LYS A 826 -19.58 -39.93 -46.82
N GLY A 827 -20.00 -41.16 -47.09
CA GLY A 827 -19.10 -42.19 -47.61
C GLY A 827 -19.71 -43.04 -48.70
N ASP A 828 -18.83 -43.68 -49.45
CA ASP A 828 -19.15 -44.66 -50.51
C ASP A 828 -18.29 -45.91 -50.29
N SER A 829 -18.94 -47.03 -49.97
CA SER A 829 -18.33 -48.34 -49.67
C SER A 829 -17.15 -48.28 -48.68
N ALA A 830 -17.24 -47.46 -47.63
CA ALA A 830 -16.15 -47.27 -46.67
C ALA A 830 -16.04 -48.45 -45.68
N GLU A 831 -14.84 -48.99 -45.48
CA GLU A 831 -14.58 -49.98 -44.42
C GLU A 831 -14.46 -49.28 -43.07
N LEU A 832 -15.53 -49.33 -42.26
CA LEU A 832 -15.62 -48.63 -40.97
C LEU A 832 -15.16 -49.47 -39.78
N LEU A 833 -15.11 -50.80 -39.94
CA LEU A 833 -14.69 -51.75 -38.92
C LEU A 833 -14.03 -52.95 -39.60
N ASN A 834 -12.86 -53.38 -39.13
CA ASN A 834 -12.17 -54.53 -39.71
C ASN A 834 -11.47 -55.40 -38.66
N TRP A 835 -12.26 -56.00 -37.76
CA TRP A 835 -11.77 -57.02 -36.84
C TRP A 835 -11.95 -58.44 -37.40
N PRO A 836 -11.16 -59.43 -36.97
CA PRO A 836 -11.32 -60.82 -37.41
C PRO A 836 -12.71 -61.41 -37.16
N ASP A 837 -13.38 -60.93 -36.11
CA ASP A 837 -14.72 -61.37 -35.71
C ASP A 837 -15.83 -60.39 -36.13
N TYR A 838 -15.49 -59.15 -36.51
CA TYR A 838 -16.46 -58.11 -36.88
C TYR A 838 -15.93 -57.25 -38.02
N GLN A 839 -16.52 -57.36 -39.20
CA GLN A 839 -16.19 -56.53 -40.36
C GLN A 839 -17.42 -55.73 -40.78
N LEU A 840 -17.23 -54.46 -41.15
CA LEU A 840 -18.29 -53.56 -41.60
C LEU A 840 -17.81 -52.67 -42.73
N THR A 841 -18.45 -52.81 -43.89
CA THR A 841 -18.35 -51.89 -45.02
C THR A 841 -19.69 -51.22 -45.23
N ALA A 842 -19.72 -49.89 -45.16
CA ALA A 842 -20.96 -49.11 -45.21
C ALA A 842 -20.77 -47.75 -45.88
N SER A 843 -21.88 -47.21 -46.36
CA SER A 843 -21.99 -45.87 -46.93
C SER A 843 -22.73 -44.96 -45.93
N PRO A 844 -22.02 -44.22 -45.06
CA PRO A 844 -22.65 -43.29 -44.12
C PRO A 844 -23.14 -42.01 -44.82
N ASP A 845 -24.26 -41.47 -44.34
CA ASP A 845 -24.71 -40.09 -44.56
C ASP A 845 -25.19 -39.55 -43.21
N LEU A 846 -24.25 -39.04 -42.41
CA LEU A 846 -24.42 -38.72 -40.99
C LEU A 846 -24.11 -37.26 -40.72
N ASN A 847 -24.99 -36.59 -39.97
CA ASN A 847 -24.74 -35.29 -39.34
C ASN A 847 -24.41 -35.49 -37.86
N ILE A 848 -23.26 -34.99 -37.42
CA ILE A 848 -22.82 -35.03 -36.03
C ILE A 848 -22.67 -33.59 -35.56
N SER A 849 -23.40 -33.19 -34.52
CA SER A 849 -23.34 -31.82 -33.98
C SER A 849 -23.29 -31.84 -32.46
N GLY A 850 -22.73 -30.80 -31.84
CA GLY A 850 -22.61 -30.76 -30.39
C GLY A 850 -21.69 -29.68 -29.87
N ASN A 851 -21.29 -29.85 -28.62
CA ASN A 851 -20.32 -29.03 -27.90
C ASN A 851 -19.46 -29.90 -26.97
N THR A 852 -18.71 -29.29 -26.05
CA THR A 852 -17.81 -29.99 -25.12
C THR A 852 -18.48 -30.96 -24.14
N GLY A 853 -19.81 -30.90 -23.94
CA GLY A 853 -20.53 -31.75 -22.98
C GLY A 853 -21.56 -32.70 -23.59
N ALA A 854 -22.05 -32.42 -24.79
CA ALA A 854 -23.11 -33.20 -25.43
C ALA A 854 -22.88 -33.31 -26.96
N VAL A 855 -23.14 -34.51 -27.49
CA VAL A 855 -23.00 -34.83 -28.91
C VAL A 855 -24.28 -35.47 -29.43
N ALA A 856 -24.81 -34.93 -30.51
CA ALA A 856 -25.94 -35.42 -31.27
C ALA A 856 -25.47 -36.05 -32.59
N PHE A 857 -26.01 -37.21 -32.97
CA PHE A 857 -25.71 -37.88 -34.24
C PHE A 857 -27.01 -38.27 -34.95
N ASN A 858 -27.18 -37.89 -36.22
CA ASN A 858 -28.40 -38.18 -36.98
C ASN A 858 -28.08 -38.56 -38.42
N GLY A 859 -28.91 -39.39 -39.05
CA GLY A 859 -28.80 -39.64 -40.49
C GLY A 859 -29.08 -41.08 -40.88
N LYS A 860 -28.36 -41.56 -41.89
CA LYS A 860 -28.55 -42.88 -42.48
C LYS A 860 -27.21 -43.62 -42.60
N LEU A 861 -27.26 -44.94 -42.40
CA LEU A 861 -26.13 -45.84 -42.61
C LEU A 861 -26.57 -47.00 -43.48
N ASP A 862 -26.13 -47.03 -44.73
CA ASP A 862 -26.36 -48.14 -45.65
C ASP A 862 -25.23 -49.17 -45.49
N VAL A 863 -25.53 -50.33 -44.90
CA VAL A 863 -24.58 -51.42 -44.69
C VAL A 863 -24.54 -52.32 -45.92
N GLU A 864 -23.43 -52.26 -46.66
CA GLU A 864 -23.21 -53.00 -47.91
C GLU A 864 -22.68 -54.41 -47.66
N LYS A 865 -21.81 -54.55 -46.67
CA LYS A 865 -21.23 -55.83 -46.26
C LYS A 865 -20.98 -55.79 -44.76
N ALA A 866 -21.36 -56.84 -44.06
CA ALA A 866 -20.91 -57.06 -42.69
C ALA A 866 -20.71 -58.53 -42.40
N GLU A 867 -19.71 -58.84 -41.58
CA GLU A 867 -19.41 -60.19 -41.12
C GLU A 867 -19.36 -60.16 -39.59
N ILE A 868 -20.21 -60.93 -38.93
CA ILE A 868 -20.33 -60.92 -37.46
C ILE A 868 -20.16 -62.35 -36.96
N THR A 869 -19.01 -62.65 -36.36
CA THR A 869 -18.70 -63.98 -35.81
C THR A 869 -18.60 -63.93 -34.27
N VAL A 870 -19.31 -64.80 -33.56
CA VAL A 870 -19.26 -64.90 -32.09
C VAL A 870 -18.92 -66.33 -31.68
N ARG A 871 -17.64 -66.58 -31.36
CA ARG A 871 -17.10 -67.94 -31.15
C ARG A 871 -17.31 -68.48 -29.73
N GLU A 872 -17.04 -67.69 -28.70
CA GLU A 872 -17.29 -68.02 -27.28
C GLU A 872 -17.56 -66.73 -26.47
N LEU A 873 -18.36 -66.81 -25.39
CA LEU A 873 -18.38 -65.75 -24.38
C LEU A 873 -17.06 -65.85 -23.59
N PRO A 874 -16.30 -64.76 -23.37
CA PRO A 874 -15.04 -64.82 -22.63
C PRO A 874 -15.22 -65.53 -21.28
N GLU A 875 -14.34 -66.49 -20.95
CA GLU A 875 -14.27 -67.08 -19.61
C GLU A 875 -13.95 -65.96 -18.61
N GLY A 876 -14.98 -65.42 -17.95
CA GLY A 876 -14.84 -64.26 -17.07
C GLY A 876 -15.98 -63.26 -17.09
N ALA A 877 -16.99 -63.41 -17.96
CA ALA A 877 -18.19 -62.57 -17.94
C ALA A 877 -19.14 -62.87 -16.76
N VAL A 878 -18.59 -62.92 -15.54
CA VAL A 878 -19.37 -62.80 -14.32
C VAL A 878 -19.60 -61.31 -14.13
N ARG A 879 -20.84 -60.86 -14.34
CA ARG A 879 -21.23 -59.50 -13.97
C ARG A 879 -20.86 -59.31 -12.50
N PRO A 880 -20.02 -58.34 -12.13
CA PRO A 880 -19.77 -58.05 -10.73
C PRO A 880 -21.12 -57.82 -10.05
N SER A 881 -21.27 -58.39 -8.86
CA SER A 881 -22.42 -58.07 -8.03
C SER A 881 -22.46 -56.55 -7.80
N ALA A 882 -23.65 -55.97 -7.63
CA ALA A 882 -23.82 -54.52 -7.49
C ALA A 882 -23.12 -53.91 -6.25
N ASP A 883 -22.54 -54.75 -5.40
CA ASP A 883 -21.77 -54.44 -4.19
C ASP A 883 -20.25 -54.67 -4.35
N ALA A 884 -19.76 -55.03 -5.54
CA ALA A 884 -18.34 -55.21 -5.80
C ALA A 884 -17.62 -53.86 -5.83
N VAL A 885 -16.72 -53.64 -4.86
CA VAL A 885 -15.83 -52.48 -4.79
C VAL A 885 -14.45 -52.89 -5.29
N VAL A 886 -13.98 -52.28 -6.37
CA VAL A 886 -12.60 -52.44 -6.86
C VAL A 886 -11.70 -51.51 -6.04
N THR A 887 -10.80 -52.08 -5.23
CA THR A 887 -9.81 -51.32 -4.45
C THR A 887 -8.47 -51.33 -5.17
N GLY A 888 -8.00 -50.18 -5.66
CA GLY A 888 -6.64 -50.04 -6.19
C GLY A 888 -6.44 -48.95 -7.25
N GLU A 889 -7.48 -48.59 -8.00
CA GLU A 889 -7.43 -47.51 -8.98
C GLU A 889 -8.56 -46.51 -8.68
N THR A 890 -8.19 -45.25 -8.49
CA THR A 890 -9.15 -44.15 -8.55
C THR A 890 -9.66 -44.14 -9.99
N LEU A 891 -10.90 -44.56 -10.22
CA LEU A 891 -11.55 -44.35 -11.50
C LEU A 891 -11.70 -42.84 -11.67
N GLU A 892 -10.68 -42.21 -12.28
CA GLU A 892 -10.76 -40.89 -12.89
C GLU A 892 -12.11 -40.82 -13.58
N THR A 893 -13.00 -39.98 -13.06
CA THR A 893 -14.37 -39.87 -13.56
C THR A 893 -14.28 -39.17 -14.89
N ARG A 894 -13.99 -39.92 -15.97
CA ARG A 894 -14.03 -39.40 -17.33
C ARG A 894 -15.36 -38.69 -17.51
N SER A 895 -15.32 -37.39 -17.82
CA SER A 895 -16.50 -36.57 -18.09
C SER A 895 -17.39 -37.31 -19.08
N LYS A 896 -18.58 -37.69 -18.62
CA LYS A 896 -19.49 -38.54 -19.38
C LYS A 896 -20.16 -37.69 -20.44
N VAL A 897 -19.61 -37.68 -21.66
CA VAL A 897 -20.21 -37.01 -22.81
C VAL A 897 -21.63 -37.55 -23.01
N LEU A 898 -22.61 -36.64 -23.04
CA LEU A 898 -24.01 -37.00 -23.26
C LEU A 898 -24.22 -37.28 -24.75
N LEU A 899 -24.56 -38.51 -25.10
CA LEU A 899 -24.78 -38.93 -26.48
C LEU A 899 -26.28 -39.01 -26.78
N SER A 900 -26.74 -38.42 -27.88
CA SER A 900 -28.13 -38.51 -28.34
C SER A 900 -28.23 -38.58 -29.86
N GLY A 901 -29.31 -39.12 -30.42
CA GLY A 901 -29.39 -39.22 -31.87
C GLY A 901 -30.36 -40.25 -32.42
N ASP A 902 -30.65 -40.15 -33.72
CA ASP A 902 -31.47 -41.07 -34.51
C ASP A 902 -30.75 -41.46 -35.82
N VAL A 903 -30.48 -42.75 -36.03
CA VAL A 903 -29.85 -43.26 -37.26
C VAL A 903 -30.69 -44.35 -37.89
N ASP A 904 -31.01 -44.20 -39.18
CA ASP A 904 -31.64 -45.23 -39.99
C ASP A 904 -30.56 -46.17 -40.56
N VAL A 905 -30.50 -47.40 -40.07
CA VAL A 905 -29.57 -48.45 -40.49
C VAL A 905 -30.28 -49.38 -41.48
N VAL A 906 -29.76 -49.44 -42.69
CA VAL A 906 -30.29 -50.28 -43.79
C VAL A 906 -29.30 -51.39 -44.07
N LEU A 907 -29.73 -52.65 -43.94
CA LEU A 907 -28.88 -53.82 -44.13
C LEU A 907 -29.20 -54.45 -45.49
N SER A 908 -28.18 -54.50 -46.36
CA SER A 908 -28.28 -55.12 -47.69
C SER A 908 -28.05 -56.64 -47.65
N GLU A 909 -27.91 -57.29 -48.82
CA GLU A 909 -27.93 -58.75 -48.93
C GLU A 909 -26.67 -59.47 -48.40
N ASN A 910 -25.56 -58.75 -48.23
CA ASN A 910 -24.24 -59.32 -47.83
C ASN A 910 -23.89 -59.07 -46.35
N VAL A 911 -24.89 -59.08 -45.47
CA VAL A 911 -24.69 -59.02 -44.03
C VAL A 911 -24.85 -60.44 -43.47
N HIS A 912 -23.78 -60.99 -42.92
CA HIS A 912 -23.71 -62.36 -42.42
C HIS A 912 -23.43 -62.39 -40.91
N ILE A 913 -24.11 -63.30 -40.20
CA ILE A 913 -23.91 -63.57 -38.79
C ILE A 913 -23.66 -65.06 -38.56
N ASP A 914 -22.56 -65.39 -37.88
CA ASP A 914 -22.20 -66.71 -37.36
C ASP A 914 -21.99 -66.61 -35.83
N ALA A 915 -23.06 -66.82 -35.07
CA ALA A 915 -23.04 -66.60 -33.62
C ALA A 915 -23.86 -67.66 -32.88
N PHE A 916 -23.28 -68.26 -31.84
CA PHE A 916 -23.97 -69.20 -30.94
C PHE A 916 -24.71 -70.34 -31.68
N GLY A 917 -24.12 -70.82 -32.78
CA GLY A 917 -24.70 -71.86 -33.64
C GLY A 917 -25.68 -71.36 -34.69
N LEU A 918 -26.04 -70.08 -34.71
CA LEU A 918 -26.76 -69.45 -35.82
C LEU A 918 -25.77 -69.02 -36.90
N ASP A 919 -25.91 -69.56 -38.11
CA ASP A 919 -25.25 -69.11 -39.33
C ASP A 919 -26.37 -68.58 -40.25
N SER A 920 -26.40 -67.29 -40.58
CA SER A 920 -27.49 -66.70 -41.36
C SER A 920 -27.09 -65.39 -42.03
N ARG A 921 -27.72 -65.09 -43.16
CA ARG A 921 -27.74 -63.71 -43.67
C ARG A 921 -28.81 -62.88 -42.96
N LEU A 922 -28.56 -61.59 -42.81
CA LEU A 922 -29.46 -60.62 -42.18
C LEU A 922 -29.86 -59.56 -43.21
N GLU A 923 -31.16 -59.32 -43.35
CA GLU A 923 -31.70 -58.27 -44.22
C GLU A 923 -32.76 -57.48 -43.46
N GLY A 924 -32.81 -56.16 -43.63
CA GLY A 924 -33.84 -55.35 -42.97
C GLY A 924 -33.46 -53.90 -42.75
N ASN A 925 -34.30 -53.21 -41.99
CA ASN A 925 -34.10 -51.80 -41.65
C ASN A 925 -34.37 -51.59 -40.16
N LEU A 926 -33.49 -50.83 -39.50
CA LEU A 926 -33.62 -50.46 -38.09
C LEU A 926 -33.42 -48.96 -37.95
N ARG A 927 -34.38 -48.29 -37.31
CA ARG A 927 -34.13 -46.96 -36.75
C ARG A 927 -33.56 -47.12 -35.35
N PHE A 928 -32.31 -46.75 -35.18
CA PHE A 928 -31.62 -46.69 -33.90
C PHE A 928 -31.82 -45.31 -33.28
N SER A 929 -32.16 -45.25 -31.99
CA SER A 929 -32.33 -43.98 -31.28
C SER A 929 -31.69 -44.04 -29.88
N GLN A 930 -30.94 -43.00 -29.53
CA GLN A 930 -30.30 -42.81 -28.23
C GLN A 930 -30.74 -41.46 -27.63
N GLN A 931 -31.12 -41.45 -26.36
CA GLN A 931 -31.33 -40.23 -25.58
C GLN A 931 -30.09 -39.95 -24.72
N GLU A 932 -29.86 -38.69 -24.34
CA GLU A 932 -28.71 -38.28 -23.49
C GLU A 932 -28.58 -39.13 -22.23
N THR A 933 -29.73 -39.57 -21.69
CA THR A 933 -29.80 -40.54 -20.60
C THR A 933 -30.73 -41.69 -21.00
N GLY A 934 -30.30 -42.93 -20.76
CA GLY A 934 -31.10 -44.12 -21.05
C GLY A 934 -30.38 -45.18 -21.86
N LYS A 935 -31.06 -46.31 -22.09
CA LYS A 935 -30.54 -47.40 -22.91
C LYS A 935 -30.84 -47.15 -24.39
N PRO A 936 -29.95 -47.59 -25.31
CA PRO A 936 -30.23 -47.53 -26.74
C PRO A 936 -31.53 -48.26 -27.09
N GLN A 937 -32.31 -47.64 -27.98
CA GLN A 937 -33.55 -48.20 -28.50
C GLN A 937 -33.41 -48.44 -30.01
N ALA A 938 -34.11 -49.45 -30.52
CA ALA A 938 -34.28 -49.65 -31.94
C ALA A 938 -35.75 -49.97 -32.28
N VAL A 939 -36.17 -49.53 -33.46
CA VAL A 939 -37.47 -49.85 -34.05
C VAL A 939 -37.26 -50.34 -35.47
N GLY A 940 -37.80 -51.51 -35.81
CA GLY A 940 -37.69 -52.06 -37.15
C GLY A 940 -37.75 -53.59 -37.17
N GLU A 941 -37.40 -54.17 -38.32
CA GLU A 941 -37.47 -55.60 -38.56
C GLU A 941 -36.19 -56.08 -39.24
N LEU A 942 -35.59 -57.15 -38.68
CA LEU A 942 -34.55 -57.93 -39.33
C LEU A 942 -35.08 -59.31 -39.70
N GLN A 943 -34.70 -59.79 -40.88
CA GLN A 943 -35.03 -61.10 -41.39
C GLN A 943 -33.78 -61.97 -41.45
N LEU A 944 -33.91 -63.21 -40.97
CA LEU A 944 -32.90 -64.26 -41.14
C LEU A 944 -33.15 -64.94 -42.49
N LYS A 945 -32.19 -64.82 -43.42
CA LYS A 945 -32.25 -65.43 -44.76
C LYS A 945 -31.23 -66.54 -44.87
N ASP A 946 -31.66 -67.64 -45.50
CA ASP A 946 -30.84 -68.84 -45.74
C ASP A 946 -30.15 -69.39 -44.49
N GLY A 947 -30.75 -69.15 -43.31
CA GLY A 947 -30.10 -69.42 -42.03
C GLY A 947 -30.16 -70.88 -41.62
N VAL A 948 -29.11 -71.34 -40.94
CA VAL A 948 -29.02 -72.65 -40.30
C VAL A 948 -28.69 -72.46 -38.83
N PHE A 949 -29.47 -73.10 -37.96
CA PHE A 949 -29.21 -73.15 -36.54
C PHE A 949 -28.64 -74.52 -36.15
N GLY A 950 -27.37 -74.56 -35.78
CA GLY A 950 -26.65 -75.70 -35.27
C GLY A 950 -26.69 -75.76 -33.74
N ALA A 951 -27.37 -76.76 -33.18
CA ALA A 951 -27.34 -77.04 -31.75
C ALA A 951 -27.38 -78.55 -31.49
N TYR A 952 -26.69 -79.01 -30.43
CA TYR A 952 -26.67 -80.41 -30.01
C TYR A 952 -26.25 -81.41 -31.11
N GLY A 953 -25.33 -80.99 -31.99
CA GLY A 953 -24.85 -81.81 -33.11
C GLY A 953 -25.84 -81.95 -34.27
N GLN A 954 -26.95 -81.20 -34.26
CA GLN A 954 -27.95 -81.20 -35.33
C GLN A 954 -28.04 -79.82 -35.98
N LYS A 955 -28.25 -79.80 -37.30
CA LYS A 955 -28.47 -78.59 -38.08
C LYS A 955 -29.96 -78.45 -38.42
N LEU A 956 -30.53 -77.30 -38.09
CA LEU A 956 -31.92 -76.95 -38.36
C LEU A 956 -31.96 -75.80 -39.38
N GLU A 957 -32.61 -76.00 -40.51
CA GLU A 957 -32.78 -74.97 -41.52
C GLU A 957 -33.90 -73.99 -41.12
N ILE A 958 -33.59 -72.69 -41.10
CA ILE A 958 -34.54 -71.63 -40.75
C ILE A 958 -35.43 -71.35 -41.96
N LYS A 959 -36.71 -71.76 -41.90
CA LYS A 959 -37.69 -71.46 -42.95
C LYS A 959 -38.36 -70.10 -42.76
N LYS A 960 -38.37 -69.59 -41.53
CA LYS A 960 -38.87 -68.25 -41.20
C LYS A 960 -38.11 -67.74 -39.99
N GLY A 961 -37.41 -66.62 -40.11
CA GLY A 961 -36.76 -65.97 -38.97
C GLY A 961 -36.94 -64.47 -39.05
N THR A 962 -37.59 -63.90 -38.04
CA THR A 962 -37.82 -62.46 -37.95
C THR A 962 -37.51 -61.98 -36.54
N LEU A 963 -36.78 -60.87 -36.44
CA LEU A 963 -36.49 -60.15 -35.20
C LEU A 963 -37.14 -58.77 -35.31
N ILE A 964 -38.10 -58.47 -34.44
CA ILE A 964 -38.84 -57.21 -34.45
C ILE A 964 -38.43 -56.38 -33.26
N PHE A 965 -37.88 -55.20 -33.52
CA PHE A 965 -37.43 -54.25 -32.51
C PHE A 965 -38.51 -53.19 -32.29
N THR A 966 -38.83 -52.92 -31.01
CA THR A 966 -39.89 -51.99 -30.59
C THR A 966 -39.50 -51.19 -29.34
N GLY A 967 -38.21 -51.07 -29.06
CA GLY A 967 -37.71 -50.57 -27.77
C GLY A 967 -36.24 -50.95 -27.55
N PRO A 968 -35.83 -51.46 -26.37
CA PRO A 968 -34.43 -51.74 -26.08
C PRO A 968 -33.78 -52.67 -27.11
N VAL A 969 -32.59 -52.32 -27.59
CA VAL A 969 -31.85 -53.11 -28.59
C VAL A 969 -31.52 -54.54 -28.13
N ASP A 970 -31.51 -54.78 -26.82
CA ASP A 970 -31.15 -56.05 -26.19
C ASP A 970 -32.36 -56.99 -25.93
N ASP A 971 -33.57 -56.64 -26.35
CA ASP A 971 -34.79 -57.44 -26.12
C ASP A 971 -35.79 -57.41 -27.30
N PRO A 972 -35.39 -57.81 -28.53
CA PRO A 972 -36.30 -57.89 -29.66
C PRO A 972 -37.36 -58.98 -29.48
N ILE A 973 -38.47 -58.86 -30.22
CA ILE A 973 -39.44 -59.95 -30.37
C ILE A 973 -38.90 -60.91 -31.42
N VAL A 974 -38.61 -62.13 -30.99
CA VAL A 974 -38.10 -63.21 -31.81
C VAL A 974 -39.27 -64.03 -32.34
N ASN A 975 -39.25 -64.34 -33.64
CA ASN A 975 -40.17 -65.28 -34.28
C ASN A 975 -39.39 -66.12 -35.30
N VAL A 976 -38.92 -67.27 -34.85
CA VAL A 976 -38.05 -68.16 -35.63
C VAL A 976 -38.68 -69.55 -35.71
N ARG A 977 -38.73 -70.11 -36.92
CA ARG A 977 -39.15 -71.48 -37.21
C ARG A 977 -38.04 -72.17 -37.99
N ALA A 978 -37.45 -73.18 -37.36
CA ALA A 978 -36.38 -73.98 -37.95
C ALA A 978 -36.80 -75.45 -38.05
N ILE A 979 -36.43 -76.13 -39.13
CA ILE A 979 -36.82 -77.51 -39.41
C ILE A 979 -35.62 -78.40 -39.73
N ARG A 980 -35.82 -79.69 -39.55
CA ARG A 980 -34.93 -80.76 -39.99
C ARG A 980 -35.78 -81.81 -40.70
N GLU A 981 -35.40 -82.12 -41.92
CA GLU A 981 -35.99 -83.23 -42.68
C GLU A 981 -35.16 -84.50 -42.45
N ILE A 982 -35.84 -85.60 -42.15
CA ILE A 982 -35.22 -86.89 -41.85
C ILE A 982 -35.80 -87.92 -42.81
N GLU A 983 -34.94 -88.50 -43.65
CA GLU A 983 -35.35 -89.59 -44.53
C GLU A 983 -35.53 -90.87 -43.72
N THR A 984 -36.75 -91.41 -43.73
CA THR A 984 -37.05 -92.72 -43.12
C THR A 984 -37.52 -93.70 -44.18
N VAL A 985 -37.57 -94.98 -43.81
CA VAL A 985 -38.11 -96.06 -44.66
C VAL A 985 -39.59 -95.80 -45.06
N SER A 986 -40.28 -94.91 -44.33
CA SER A 986 -41.71 -94.60 -44.48
C SER A 986 -41.98 -93.30 -45.27
N GLY A 987 -40.94 -92.58 -45.68
CA GLY A 987 -40.99 -91.23 -46.23
C GLY A 987 -40.21 -90.20 -45.40
N THR A 988 -40.17 -88.95 -45.87
CA THR A 988 -39.50 -87.83 -45.19
C THR A 988 -40.34 -87.34 -44.02
N ILE A 989 -39.76 -87.34 -42.81
CA ILE A 989 -40.36 -86.76 -41.61
C ILE A 989 -39.75 -85.39 -41.40
N THR A 990 -40.58 -84.36 -41.30
CA THR A 990 -40.12 -83.02 -40.92
C THR A 990 -40.34 -82.82 -39.43
N VAL A 991 -39.30 -82.47 -38.70
CA VAL A 991 -39.40 -82.05 -37.30
C VAL A 991 -38.81 -80.66 -37.16
N GLY A 992 -39.41 -79.82 -36.33
CA GLY A 992 -38.95 -78.45 -36.19
C GLY A 992 -39.18 -77.88 -34.82
N ILE A 993 -38.54 -76.72 -34.61
CA ILE A 993 -38.69 -75.88 -33.44
C ILE A 993 -39.21 -74.51 -33.88
N GLU A 994 -40.14 -73.98 -33.09
CA GLU A 994 -40.68 -72.64 -33.24
C GLU A 994 -40.43 -71.86 -31.95
N LEU A 995 -39.69 -70.76 -32.07
CA LEU A 995 -39.28 -69.85 -31.01
C LEU A 995 -40.04 -68.53 -31.16
N ARG A 996 -40.81 -68.14 -30.16
CA ARG A 996 -41.62 -66.91 -30.16
C ARG A 996 -41.52 -66.16 -28.84
N GLY A 997 -41.61 -64.83 -28.87
CA GLY A 997 -41.65 -63.98 -27.67
C GLY A 997 -40.49 -63.02 -27.60
N ARG A 998 -40.28 -62.36 -26.46
CA ARG A 998 -39.15 -61.43 -26.28
C ARG A 998 -37.85 -62.21 -26.09
N ALA A 999 -36.73 -61.73 -26.62
CA ALA A 999 -35.44 -62.43 -26.58
C ALA A 999 -34.97 -62.77 -25.16
N LYS A 1000 -35.30 -61.95 -24.15
CA LYS A 1000 -34.99 -62.24 -22.74
C LYS A 1000 -35.88 -63.29 -22.09
N ASN A 1001 -37.05 -63.58 -22.67
CA ASN A 1001 -38.02 -64.58 -22.20
C ASN A 1001 -38.70 -65.28 -23.38
N PRO A 1002 -37.95 -66.06 -24.19
CA PRO A 1002 -38.51 -66.69 -25.37
C PRO A 1002 -39.33 -67.92 -24.96
N SER A 1003 -40.33 -68.27 -25.77
CA SER A 1003 -41.11 -69.50 -25.65
C SER A 1003 -40.81 -70.39 -26.85
N SER A 1004 -40.42 -71.63 -26.59
CA SER A 1004 -40.09 -72.65 -27.58
C SER A 1004 -41.20 -73.69 -27.64
N THR A 1005 -41.53 -74.12 -28.85
CA THR A 1005 -42.46 -75.21 -29.13
C THR A 1005 -41.85 -76.11 -30.20
N ILE A 1006 -42.10 -77.42 -30.12
CA ILE A 1006 -41.64 -78.39 -31.12
C ILE A 1006 -42.83 -78.89 -31.94
N PHE A 1007 -42.61 -79.22 -33.20
CA PHE A 1007 -43.65 -79.72 -34.10
C PHE A 1007 -43.10 -80.76 -35.07
N SER A 1008 -44.00 -81.55 -35.65
CA SER A 1008 -43.67 -82.53 -36.69
C SER A 1008 -44.72 -82.59 -37.79
N ASP A 1009 -44.29 -83.00 -38.98
CA ASP A 1009 -45.15 -83.40 -40.09
C ASP A 1009 -44.65 -84.75 -40.67
N PRO A 1010 -45.44 -85.84 -40.56
CA PRO A 1010 -46.78 -85.92 -39.97
C PRO A 1010 -46.78 -85.71 -38.43
N ALA A 1011 -47.92 -85.29 -37.89
CA ALA A 1011 -48.07 -84.97 -36.46
C ALA A 1011 -47.82 -86.20 -35.56
N MET A 1012 -46.93 -86.05 -34.57
CA MET A 1012 -46.57 -87.08 -33.58
C MET A 1012 -46.58 -86.53 -32.15
N SER A 1013 -46.28 -87.38 -31.15
CA SER A 1013 -46.16 -86.95 -29.76
C SER A 1013 -44.98 -85.98 -29.57
N GLU A 1014 -45.05 -85.05 -28.61
CA GLU A 1014 -43.92 -84.14 -28.33
C GLU A 1014 -42.63 -84.90 -28.00
N THR A 1015 -42.73 -86.02 -27.28
CA THR A 1015 -41.60 -86.89 -26.94
C THR A 1015 -40.97 -87.53 -28.18
N ASP A 1016 -41.77 -88.05 -29.12
CA ASP A 1016 -41.25 -88.59 -30.37
C ASP A 1016 -40.72 -87.49 -31.28
N THR A 1017 -41.39 -86.33 -31.32
CA THR A 1017 -40.94 -85.15 -32.08
C THR A 1017 -39.56 -84.71 -31.63
N LEU A 1018 -39.35 -84.61 -30.32
CA LEU A 1018 -38.05 -84.26 -29.74
C LEU A 1018 -37.01 -85.35 -29.99
N SER A 1019 -37.39 -86.63 -29.89
CA SER A 1019 -36.50 -87.76 -30.20
C SER A 1019 -36.04 -87.73 -31.66
N TYR A 1020 -36.93 -87.47 -32.61
CA TYR A 1020 -36.56 -87.30 -34.01
C TYR A 1020 -35.72 -86.03 -34.22
N LEU A 1021 -36.05 -84.93 -33.54
CA LEU A 1021 -35.30 -83.67 -33.63
C LEU A 1021 -33.83 -83.85 -33.20
N VAL A 1022 -33.61 -84.56 -32.09
CA VAL A 1022 -32.30 -84.75 -31.46
C VAL A 1022 -31.54 -85.95 -32.05
N LEU A 1023 -32.18 -87.12 -32.17
CA LEU A 1023 -31.54 -88.39 -32.54
C LEU A 1023 -31.79 -88.85 -33.98
N GLY A 1024 -32.73 -88.24 -34.69
CA GLY A 1024 -33.16 -88.68 -36.02
C GLY A 1024 -34.02 -89.94 -36.05
N ARG A 1025 -34.43 -90.48 -34.90
CA ARG A 1025 -35.18 -91.75 -34.77
C ARG A 1025 -36.14 -91.72 -33.56
N PRO A 1026 -37.19 -92.58 -33.52
CA PRO A 1026 -38.15 -92.59 -32.42
C PRO A 1026 -37.55 -93.17 -31.14
N LEU A 1027 -38.01 -92.69 -29.99
CA LEU A 1027 -37.44 -93.02 -28.67
C LEU A 1027 -37.53 -94.51 -28.34
N GLN A 1028 -38.51 -95.21 -28.92
CA GLN A 1028 -38.70 -96.67 -28.78
C GLN A 1028 -37.53 -97.49 -29.34
N THR A 1029 -36.72 -96.90 -30.22
CA THR A 1029 -35.52 -97.52 -30.82
C THR A 1029 -34.21 -96.96 -30.25
N ALA A 1030 -34.30 -96.11 -29.23
CA ALA A 1030 -33.18 -95.39 -28.64
C ALA A 1030 -32.53 -96.19 -27.49
N SER A 1031 -31.21 -96.10 -27.36
CA SER A 1031 -30.48 -96.64 -26.20
C SER A 1031 -30.71 -95.78 -24.94
N THR A 1032 -30.32 -96.27 -23.76
CA THR A 1032 -30.39 -95.46 -22.53
C THR A 1032 -29.52 -94.20 -22.59
N ALA A 1033 -28.41 -94.23 -23.32
CA ALA A 1033 -27.58 -93.05 -23.57
C ALA A 1033 -28.27 -92.03 -24.49
N ASP A 1034 -28.96 -92.51 -25.53
CA ASP A 1034 -29.76 -91.67 -26.44
C ASP A 1034 -30.94 -91.01 -25.70
N GLY A 1035 -31.56 -91.73 -24.76
CA GLY A 1035 -32.64 -91.19 -23.92
C GLY A 1035 -32.19 -90.02 -23.02
N ASN A 1036 -30.95 -90.08 -22.50
CA ASN A 1036 -30.37 -88.97 -21.75
C ASN A 1036 -30.11 -87.75 -22.64
N GLN A 1037 -29.63 -87.94 -23.88
CA GLN A 1037 -29.44 -86.83 -24.82
C GLN A 1037 -30.76 -86.13 -25.20
N VAL A 1038 -31.85 -86.90 -25.36
CA VAL A 1038 -33.19 -86.33 -25.59
C VAL A 1038 -33.69 -85.57 -24.37
N ALA A 1039 -33.42 -86.07 -23.16
CA ALA A 1039 -33.76 -85.37 -21.92
C ALA A 1039 -32.96 -84.06 -21.76
N ASP A 1040 -31.65 -84.09 -22.00
CA ASP A 1040 -30.77 -82.92 -21.95
C ASP A 1040 -31.22 -81.84 -22.94
N ALA A 1041 -31.58 -82.25 -24.17
CA ALA A 1041 -32.17 -81.34 -25.16
C ALA A 1041 -33.54 -80.80 -24.72
N ALA A 1042 -34.40 -81.59 -24.08
CA ALA A 1042 -35.69 -81.12 -23.55
C ALA A 1042 -35.50 -80.00 -22.52
N PHE A 1043 -34.53 -80.18 -21.62
CA PHE A 1043 -34.19 -79.20 -20.58
C PHE A 1043 -33.60 -77.93 -21.19
N ALA A 1044 -32.68 -78.05 -22.13
CA ALA A 1044 -32.05 -76.90 -22.76
C ALA A 1044 -32.99 -76.11 -23.69
N LEU A 1045 -33.91 -76.80 -24.36
CA LEU A 1045 -34.96 -76.18 -25.16
C LEU A 1045 -36.11 -75.64 -24.29
N GLY A 1046 -36.05 -75.70 -22.96
CA GLY A 1046 -37.06 -75.10 -22.06
C GLY A 1046 -38.44 -75.77 -22.11
N VAL A 1047 -38.52 -77.03 -22.53
CA VAL A 1047 -39.79 -77.75 -22.67
C VAL A 1047 -40.30 -78.16 -21.27
N ARG A 1048 -41.32 -77.43 -20.80
CA ARG A 1048 -41.79 -77.36 -19.41
C ARG A 1048 -42.33 -78.65 -18.75
N GLN A 1049 -42.31 -79.82 -19.40
CA GLN A 1049 -43.09 -81.00 -18.97
C GLN A 1049 -42.30 -82.31 -18.73
N ALA A 1050 -40.97 -82.31 -18.73
CA ALA A 1050 -40.17 -83.53 -18.53
C ALA A 1050 -40.13 -84.10 -17.08
N ALA A 1051 -40.91 -83.56 -16.12
CA ALA A 1051 -40.76 -83.84 -14.68
C ALA A 1051 -41.59 -85.02 -14.11
N LEU A 1052 -42.29 -85.84 -14.91
CA LEU A 1052 -43.33 -86.73 -14.40
C LEU A 1052 -42.92 -88.19 -14.07
N ILE A 1053 -41.65 -88.59 -14.17
CA ILE A 1053 -41.26 -90.02 -14.06
C ILE A 1053 -40.62 -90.42 -12.69
N THR A 1054 -40.24 -89.48 -11.82
CA THR A 1054 -39.39 -89.80 -10.64
C THR A 1054 -40.12 -90.33 -9.40
N ASN A 1055 -41.37 -89.93 -9.14
CA ASN A 1055 -42.09 -90.30 -7.90
C ASN A 1055 -42.53 -91.78 -7.82
N GLN A 1056 -42.65 -92.49 -8.94
CA GLN A 1056 -43.05 -93.91 -8.93
C GLN A 1056 -41.87 -94.88 -8.68
N ILE A 1057 -40.63 -94.48 -8.95
CA ILE A 1057 -39.43 -95.31 -8.77
C ILE A 1057 -38.96 -95.28 -7.31
N GLY A 1058 -39.07 -94.13 -6.62
CA GLY A 1058 -38.61 -93.96 -5.23
C GLY A 1058 -39.30 -94.89 -4.21
N LEU A 1059 -40.62 -95.08 -4.33
CA LEU A 1059 -41.40 -95.96 -3.45
C LEU A 1059 -41.04 -97.45 -3.61
N SER A 1060 -40.54 -97.87 -4.79
CA SER A 1060 -40.13 -99.26 -5.04
C SER A 1060 -38.75 -99.61 -4.46
N LEU A 1061 -37.91 -98.60 -4.22
CA LEU A 1061 -36.56 -98.71 -3.65
C LEU A 1061 -36.54 -98.44 -2.13
N GLY A 1062 -37.71 -98.13 -1.55
CA GLY A 1062 -37.83 -97.78 -0.13
C GLY A 1062 -37.10 -96.50 0.24
N LEU A 1063 -37.03 -95.54 -0.69
CA LEU A 1063 -36.54 -94.17 -0.46
C LEU A 1063 -37.74 -93.27 -0.13
N ASP A 1064 -37.55 -92.31 0.78
CA ASP A 1064 -38.60 -91.37 1.18
C ASP A 1064 -38.67 -90.16 0.23
N GLU A 1065 -37.57 -89.85 -0.46
CA GLU A 1065 -37.48 -88.77 -1.44
C GLU A 1065 -36.68 -89.26 -2.66
N LEU A 1066 -37.24 -89.09 -3.86
CA LEU A 1066 -36.50 -89.22 -5.11
C LEU A 1066 -37.01 -88.15 -6.09
N ALA A 1067 -36.24 -87.06 -6.22
CA ALA A 1067 -36.63 -85.88 -6.99
C ALA A 1067 -35.48 -85.37 -7.86
N ILE A 1068 -35.80 -84.57 -8.88
CA ILE A 1068 -34.83 -83.79 -9.65
C ILE A 1068 -35.09 -82.32 -9.33
N GLU A 1069 -34.10 -81.61 -8.83
CA GLU A 1069 -34.19 -80.20 -8.45
C GLU A 1069 -33.16 -79.36 -9.22
N GLY A 1070 -33.54 -78.15 -9.64
CA GLY A 1070 -32.65 -77.19 -10.32
C GLY A 1070 -33.41 -76.13 -11.11
N SER A 1071 -32.86 -74.91 -11.18
CA SER A 1071 -33.46 -73.78 -11.90
C SER A 1071 -32.73 -73.40 -13.19
N ASN A 1072 -31.55 -73.99 -13.44
CA ASN A 1072 -30.74 -73.84 -14.65
C ASN A 1072 -29.83 -75.06 -14.85
N GLN A 1073 -29.18 -75.19 -16.02
CA GLN A 1073 -28.35 -76.37 -16.36
C GLN A 1073 -27.22 -76.66 -15.36
N SER A 1074 -26.62 -75.65 -14.74
CA SER A 1074 -25.50 -75.85 -13.80
C SER A 1074 -25.91 -76.28 -12.39
N THR A 1075 -27.20 -76.19 -12.04
CA THR A 1075 -27.72 -76.49 -10.70
C THR A 1075 -28.61 -77.73 -10.63
N VAL A 1076 -28.78 -78.46 -11.73
CA VAL A 1076 -29.62 -79.67 -11.76
C VAL A 1076 -28.96 -80.78 -10.94
N SER A 1077 -29.67 -81.25 -9.91
CA SER A 1077 -29.25 -82.36 -9.04
C SER A 1077 -30.32 -83.43 -8.92
N LEU A 1078 -29.90 -84.70 -8.97
CA LEU A 1078 -30.73 -85.83 -8.60
C LEU A 1078 -30.64 -86.00 -7.09
N VAL A 1079 -31.78 -85.89 -6.42
CA VAL A 1079 -31.89 -85.96 -4.98
C VAL A 1079 -32.49 -87.30 -4.60
N ALA A 1080 -31.75 -88.08 -3.81
CA ALA A 1080 -32.23 -89.31 -3.17
C ALA A 1080 -32.15 -89.15 -1.65
N GLY A 1081 -33.28 -89.26 -0.98
CA GLY A 1081 -33.41 -89.07 0.46
C GLY A 1081 -34.04 -90.26 1.17
N LYS A 1082 -33.53 -90.57 2.36
CA LYS A 1082 -34.05 -91.64 3.22
C LYS A 1082 -33.97 -91.27 4.69
N GLN A 1083 -35.09 -91.45 5.37
CA GLN A 1083 -35.20 -91.41 6.82
C GLN A 1083 -34.67 -92.71 7.39
N ILE A 1084 -33.43 -92.68 7.91
CA ILE A 1084 -32.77 -93.87 8.46
C ILE A 1084 -33.42 -94.28 9.79
N ASN A 1085 -33.84 -93.31 10.60
CA ASN A 1085 -34.63 -93.53 11.82
C ASN A 1085 -35.37 -92.24 12.22
N SER A 1086 -36.11 -92.26 13.33
CA SER A 1086 -36.89 -91.10 13.82
C SER A 1086 -36.10 -89.79 14.04
N ARG A 1087 -34.76 -89.82 14.04
CA ARG A 1087 -33.89 -88.66 14.26
C ARG A 1087 -32.84 -88.45 13.17
N LEU A 1088 -32.59 -89.41 12.28
CA LEU A 1088 -31.55 -89.34 11.27
C LEU A 1088 -32.15 -89.38 9.85
N TYR A 1089 -31.96 -88.31 9.11
CA TYR A 1089 -32.27 -88.21 7.69
C TYR A 1089 -30.97 -88.12 6.89
N ALA A 1090 -30.84 -88.94 5.85
CA ALA A 1090 -29.72 -88.89 4.92
C ALA A 1090 -30.24 -88.49 3.54
N ARG A 1091 -29.68 -87.43 2.98
CA ARG A 1091 -30.00 -86.91 1.65
C ARG A 1091 -28.73 -86.90 0.82
N TYR A 1092 -28.77 -87.52 -0.35
CA TYR A 1092 -27.69 -87.48 -1.32
C TYR A 1092 -28.18 -86.71 -2.53
N ALA A 1093 -27.56 -85.56 -2.80
CA ALA A 1093 -27.81 -84.76 -3.99
C ALA A 1093 -26.63 -84.92 -4.94
N TYR A 1094 -26.85 -85.52 -6.08
CA TYR A 1094 -25.83 -85.70 -7.11
C TYR A 1094 -26.05 -84.68 -8.22
N GLY A 1095 -25.14 -83.70 -8.35
CA GLY A 1095 -25.17 -82.75 -9.45
C GLY A 1095 -25.02 -83.50 -10.78
N VAL A 1096 -26.06 -83.49 -11.60
CA VAL A 1096 -26.12 -84.31 -12.83
C VAL A 1096 -25.04 -83.87 -13.82
N PHE A 1097 -24.79 -82.56 -13.90
CA PHE A 1097 -23.79 -81.97 -14.79
C PHE A 1097 -22.48 -81.62 -14.09
N ALA A 1098 -22.55 -81.11 -12.86
CA ALA A 1098 -21.37 -80.81 -12.05
C ALA A 1098 -20.60 -82.08 -11.65
N ARG A 1099 -21.23 -83.26 -11.68
CA ARG A 1099 -20.71 -84.57 -11.21
C ARG A 1099 -20.22 -84.58 -9.77
N ILE A 1100 -20.55 -83.55 -9.01
CA ILE A 1100 -20.24 -83.41 -7.59
C ILE A 1100 -21.44 -83.98 -6.82
N GLY A 1101 -21.15 -84.91 -5.92
CA GLY A 1101 -22.13 -85.48 -5.00
C GLY A 1101 -22.04 -84.83 -3.63
N ASN A 1102 -23.15 -84.29 -3.15
CA ASN A 1102 -23.26 -83.74 -1.80
C ASN A 1102 -24.11 -84.69 -0.95
N LEU A 1103 -23.48 -85.32 0.04
CA LEU A 1103 -24.16 -86.05 1.09
C LEU A 1103 -24.46 -85.10 2.25
N LEU A 1104 -25.74 -85.00 2.60
CA LEU A 1104 -26.24 -84.22 3.71
C LEU A 1104 -26.85 -85.18 4.74
N LEU A 1105 -26.27 -85.19 5.94
CA LEU A 1105 -26.77 -85.96 7.07
C LEU A 1105 -27.38 -84.99 8.07
N ARG A 1106 -28.68 -85.10 8.29
CA ARG A 1106 -29.41 -84.31 9.28
C ARG A 1106 -29.77 -85.19 10.47
N TYR A 1107 -29.20 -84.90 11.64
CA TYR A 1107 -29.45 -85.61 12.89
C TYR A 1107 -30.09 -84.71 13.94
N GLN A 1108 -31.32 -85.04 14.33
CA GLN A 1108 -32.05 -84.32 15.37
C GLN A 1108 -31.56 -84.73 16.76
N LEU A 1109 -30.83 -83.84 17.44
CA LEU A 1109 -30.32 -84.03 18.81
C LEU A 1109 -31.46 -83.97 19.86
N SER A 1110 -32.38 -83.03 19.68
CA SER A 1110 -33.59 -82.83 20.50
C SER A 1110 -34.70 -82.20 19.66
N GLU A 1111 -35.91 -82.04 20.22
CA GLU A 1111 -37.02 -81.36 19.52
C GLU A 1111 -36.64 -79.98 18.96
N ARG A 1112 -35.64 -79.31 19.55
CA ARG A 1112 -35.21 -77.97 19.13
C ARG A 1112 -33.83 -77.90 18.50
N PHE A 1113 -32.99 -78.93 18.63
CA PHE A 1113 -31.62 -78.88 18.11
C PHE A 1113 -31.40 -79.99 17.10
N THR A 1114 -30.88 -79.62 15.94
CA THR A 1114 -30.58 -80.52 14.83
C THR A 1114 -29.18 -80.19 14.30
N ILE A 1115 -28.34 -81.20 14.16
CA ILE A 1115 -27.05 -81.06 13.48
C ILE A 1115 -27.25 -81.45 12.02
N GLU A 1116 -26.71 -80.66 11.12
CA GLU A 1116 -26.61 -80.96 9.71
C GLU A 1116 -25.14 -81.02 9.30
N VAL A 1117 -24.73 -82.11 8.66
CA VAL A 1117 -23.37 -82.30 8.17
C VAL A 1117 -23.45 -82.45 6.67
N GLY A 1118 -22.81 -81.53 5.95
CA GLY A 1118 -22.64 -81.57 4.51
C GLY A 1118 -21.25 -82.08 4.14
N ALA A 1119 -21.19 -83.11 3.31
CA ALA A 1119 -19.95 -83.63 2.74
C ALA A 1119 -20.06 -83.68 1.22
N GLY A 1120 -19.19 -82.91 0.55
CA GLY A 1120 -19.16 -82.72 -0.90
C GLY A 1120 -17.90 -81.97 -1.32
N ASP A 1121 -18.04 -80.95 -2.18
CA ASP A 1121 -16.91 -80.10 -2.61
C ASP A 1121 -16.32 -79.25 -1.48
N SER A 1122 -17.14 -78.92 -0.48
CA SER A 1122 -16.75 -78.37 0.81
C SER A 1122 -17.37 -79.19 1.93
N GLN A 1123 -16.66 -79.32 3.06
CA GLN A 1123 -17.21 -79.95 4.26
C GLN A 1123 -17.77 -78.88 5.19
N SER A 1124 -19.04 -79.01 5.56
CA SER A 1124 -19.70 -78.10 6.52
C SER A 1124 -20.40 -78.89 7.62
N MET A 1125 -20.49 -78.28 8.81
CA MET A 1125 -21.28 -78.79 9.93
C MET A 1125 -22.03 -77.63 10.56
N ASP A 1126 -23.35 -77.67 10.44
CA ASP A 1126 -24.27 -76.65 10.96
C ASP A 1126 -25.04 -77.20 12.16
N LEU A 1127 -25.23 -76.37 13.20
CA LEU A 1127 -26.12 -76.66 14.31
C LEU A 1127 -27.36 -75.76 14.20
N LEU A 1128 -28.47 -76.34 13.76
CA LEU A 1128 -29.75 -75.68 13.59
C LEU A 1128 -30.53 -75.73 14.91
N TYR A 1129 -30.94 -74.57 15.41
CA TYR A 1129 -31.85 -74.46 16.55
C TYR A 1129 -33.21 -73.92 16.11
N ILE A 1130 -34.27 -74.64 16.38
CA ILE A 1130 -35.64 -74.26 16.06
C ILE A 1130 -36.30 -73.67 17.31
N ILE A 1131 -36.70 -72.40 17.19
CA ILE A 1131 -37.53 -71.72 18.18
C ILE A 1131 -38.94 -71.65 17.58
N GLU A 1132 -39.88 -72.39 18.14
CA GLU A 1132 -41.30 -72.11 17.88
C GLU A 1132 -41.63 -70.75 18.49
N LYS A 1133 -41.95 -69.76 17.64
CA LYS A 1133 -42.66 -68.56 18.07
C LYS A 1133 -44.04 -69.00 18.56
N LYS A 1134 -44.33 -68.77 19.84
CA LYS A 1134 -45.73 -68.74 20.32
C LYS A 1134 -46.46 -67.53 19.75
#